data_AF-A0A7S2DNS3-F1
#
_entry.id   AF-A0A7S2DNS3-F1
#
_cell.length_a   1.000
_cell.length_b   1.000
_cell.length_c   1.000
_cell.angle_alpha   90.00
_cell.angle_beta   90.00
_cell.angle_gamma   90.00
#
_symmetry.space_group_name_H-M   'P 1'
#
loop_
_entity.id
_entity.type
_entity.pdbx_description
1 polymer ?
#
loop_
_entity_poly.entity_id
_entity_poly.type
_entity_poly.pdbx_seq_one_letter_code
_entity_poly.pdbx_strand_id
1 'polypeptide(L)'
;APHRAAVAMGDEPGPSGDAKGDEMEGFETSAFEALERDFQQVLTELVGDKSLERFRQEYEKLHRALKKSHESEKRLIKKCRELNAEIVSNAAKVQTALKLSQEDQNTIASLKREIEKAWKMVDASHEKEARAKDTIGQLKTEIANLSRLVEQGAGLSVGQENTVNELMREKEELTAERDAQVDQIMQLRSEIGAHLAQIRGRETEKAAALADIQALKETLSNRKAEQEREQRRRERLEKESKDIRSVMEMRATELKARSAQLEASSSKTEVLNESMKQQKAKTDKMLRELDLSKGRLSKAEAELKEQLSLNAAKLTENQALATETRKIDSDISQLRQEITRATKMKDAMLKKLKVIDSERDAVKREAETIRGQGNSLEREVEVEKREAAAAKAQAIEVRAELEELRAALEKSADSTQRQVAIAKLNQKMIKDLEGDISGFKSESMKQRKMLYTLEKEREKFGAEASDANAKFAAALEEVKLREMTILDLQKKITEGDAKLQQQQTLYEAVRSDRNLYSKNLIESQDEISEMKRKFKIMSHQIEQLKEEIQAKDTSLVREHFEHMKVVQDREKLKAELATIMKQEENMSKEEASFKGEVAKLNQIINEAESERLKQRKEFEVVVNERDILGTQLIRRNDELASLYQKIKLQQCTLGQGERAYAERMADHGALLKDISLLRAELFALRSSITNLDALKSETFALQRELLHERTKVRALSEEFDNQMNVHRWRKLEGSDPN
;
A
#
# COMPACT_ATOMS: atom_id res chain seq x y z
N ALA A 1 63.88 6.83 -4.68
CA ALA A 1 63.05 6.21 -5.72
C ALA A 1 61.74 5.73 -5.11
N PRO A 2 60.56 6.11 -5.63
CA PRO A 2 59.27 5.62 -5.14
C PRO A 2 58.57 4.71 -6.18
N HIS A 3 58.25 3.46 -5.82
CA HIS A 3 57.37 2.63 -6.65
C HIS A 3 55.90 3.07 -6.47
N ARG A 4 55.36 3.78 -7.47
CA ARG A 4 53.91 3.92 -7.65
C ARG A 4 53.37 2.64 -8.31
N ALA A 5 52.66 1.81 -7.56
CA ALA A 5 51.78 0.80 -8.13
C ALA A 5 50.47 1.49 -8.58
N ALA A 6 50.39 1.87 -9.85
CA ALA A 6 49.16 2.42 -10.43
C ALA A 6 48.23 1.28 -10.83
N VAL A 7 47.22 0.98 -10.00
CA VAL A 7 46.13 0.06 -10.37
C VAL A 7 45.18 0.82 -11.30
N ALA A 8 45.43 0.72 -12.61
CA ALA A 8 44.46 1.12 -13.61
C ALA A 8 43.36 0.05 -13.71
N MET A 9 42.24 0.25 -13.01
CA MET A 9 40.98 -0.34 -13.45
C MET A 9 40.49 0.47 -14.64
N GLY A 10 40.33 -0.19 -15.79
CA GLY A 10 39.68 0.44 -16.94
C GLY A 10 38.16 0.40 -16.78
N ASP A 11 37.48 1.44 -17.23
CA ASP A 11 36.06 1.37 -17.55
C ASP A 11 35.89 0.52 -18.83
N GLU A 12 35.80 -0.81 -18.66
CA GLU A 12 35.20 -1.64 -19.69
C GLU A 12 33.67 -1.50 -19.62
N PRO A 13 32.98 -1.08 -20.71
CA PRO A 13 31.53 -1.10 -20.74
C PRO A 13 31.07 -2.57 -20.73
N GLY A 14 30.51 -3.01 -19.60
CA GLY A 14 30.06 -4.39 -19.42
C GLY A 14 29.10 -4.81 -20.54
N PRO A 15 29.26 -6.03 -21.11
CA PRO A 15 28.51 -6.44 -22.28
C PRO A 15 27.01 -6.50 -21.99
N SER A 16 26.22 -5.87 -22.86
CA SER A 16 24.76 -5.82 -22.78
C SER A 16 24.13 -7.20 -23.07
N GLY A 17 24.17 -8.09 -22.07
CA GLY A 17 23.71 -9.48 -22.20
C GLY A 17 22.21 -9.62 -22.40
N ASP A 18 21.41 -8.73 -21.79
CA ASP A 18 19.94 -8.85 -21.77
C ASP A 18 19.32 -8.85 -23.18
N ALA A 19 19.85 -8.05 -24.10
CA ALA A 19 19.34 -7.94 -25.47
C ALA A 19 19.35 -9.27 -26.24
N LYS A 20 20.35 -10.13 -26.00
CA LYS A 20 20.41 -11.47 -26.62
C LYS A 20 19.56 -12.52 -25.91
N GLY A 21 19.13 -12.25 -24.68
CA GLY A 21 18.28 -13.15 -23.91
C GLY A 21 16.82 -13.14 -24.35
N ASP A 22 16.28 -11.97 -24.72
CA ASP A 22 14.88 -11.84 -25.16
C ASP A 22 14.69 -12.28 -26.63
N GLU A 23 15.65 -12.04 -27.53
CA GLU A 23 15.62 -12.56 -28.90
C GLU A 23 15.57 -14.10 -28.93
N MET A 24 16.31 -14.76 -28.02
CA MET A 24 16.37 -16.21 -27.91
C MET A 24 15.07 -16.82 -27.34
N GLU A 25 14.50 -16.24 -26.28
CA GLU A 25 13.22 -16.72 -25.72
C GLU A 25 12.04 -16.53 -26.70
N GLY A 26 12.05 -15.46 -27.50
CA GLY A 26 11.08 -15.25 -28.57
C GLY A 26 11.14 -16.35 -29.64
N PHE A 27 12.36 -16.74 -30.04
CA PHE A 27 12.59 -17.83 -30.99
C PHE A 27 12.18 -19.19 -30.42
N GLU A 28 12.58 -19.52 -29.19
CA GLU A 28 12.25 -20.77 -28.51
C GLU A 28 10.74 -20.93 -28.27
N THR A 29 10.06 -19.85 -27.84
CA THR A 29 8.60 -19.85 -27.67
C THR A 29 7.90 -20.08 -29.02
N SER A 30 8.34 -19.41 -30.10
CA SER A 30 7.75 -19.59 -31.44
C SER A 30 7.99 -20.99 -32.00
N ALA A 31 9.15 -21.59 -31.75
CA ALA A 31 9.46 -22.97 -32.11
C ALA A 31 8.58 -23.97 -31.35
N PHE A 32 8.35 -23.76 -30.05
CA PHE A 32 7.41 -24.58 -29.27
C PHE A 32 5.96 -24.45 -29.77
N GLU A 33 5.51 -23.24 -30.10
CA GLU A 33 4.18 -22.99 -30.68
C GLU A 33 3.99 -23.60 -32.07
N ALA A 34 5.06 -23.81 -32.84
CA ALA A 34 5.01 -24.60 -34.07
C ALA A 34 4.85 -26.10 -33.74
N LEU A 35 5.68 -26.61 -32.83
CA LEU A 35 5.64 -28.01 -32.41
C LEU A 35 4.27 -28.41 -31.82
N GLU A 36 3.65 -27.57 -30.98
CA GLU A 36 2.32 -27.86 -30.40
C GLU A 36 1.20 -27.89 -31.47
N ARG A 37 1.35 -27.18 -32.60
CA ARG A 37 0.44 -27.30 -33.76
C ARG A 37 0.64 -28.63 -34.48
N ASP A 38 1.88 -29.03 -34.75
CA ASP A 38 2.20 -30.30 -35.42
C ASP A 38 1.71 -31.50 -34.58
N PHE A 39 1.93 -31.46 -33.26
CA PHE A 39 1.39 -32.45 -32.31
C PHE A 39 -0.14 -32.53 -32.35
N GLN A 40 -0.85 -31.40 -32.45
CA GLN A 40 -2.32 -31.38 -32.54
C GLN A 40 -2.83 -31.89 -33.90
N GLN A 41 -2.12 -31.64 -35.00
CA GLN A 41 -2.46 -32.22 -36.30
C GLN A 41 -2.32 -33.74 -36.26
N VAL A 42 -1.16 -34.27 -35.84
CA VAL A 42 -0.93 -35.72 -35.75
C VAL A 42 -1.93 -36.40 -34.82
N LEU A 43 -2.28 -35.77 -33.68
CA LEU A 43 -3.32 -36.28 -32.80
C LEU A 43 -4.70 -36.33 -33.46
N THR A 44 -5.02 -35.37 -34.33
CA THR A 44 -6.30 -35.32 -35.06
C THR A 44 -6.37 -36.40 -36.14
N GLU A 45 -5.28 -36.63 -36.88
CA GLU A 45 -5.19 -37.70 -37.88
C GLU A 45 -5.32 -39.09 -37.23
N LEU A 46 -4.75 -39.28 -36.03
CA LEU A 46 -4.84 -40.52 -35.26
C LEU A 46 -6.24 -40.85 -34.69
N VAL A 47 -7.21 -39.92 -34.70
CA VAL A 47 -8.59 -40.20 -34.22
C VAL A 47 -9.33 -41.17 -35.15
N GLY A 48 -8.95 -41.25 -36.43
CA GLY A 48 -9.65 -42.07 -37.42
C GLY A 48 -9.44 -43.58 -37.30
N ASP A 49 -8.29 -44.03 -36.79
CA ASP A 49 -7.88 -45.45 -36.81
C ASP A 49 -7.82 -46.08 -35.40
N LYS A 50 -8.78 -46.97 -35.12
CA LYS A 50 -8.87 -47.72 -33.86
C LYS A 50 -7.69 -48.65 -33.59
N SER A 51 -6.90 -49.02 -34.61
CA SER A 51 -5.67 -49.81 -34.42
C SER A 51 -4.53 -48.98 -33.80
N LEU A 52 -4.55 -47.66 -34.01
CA LEU A 52 -3.50 -46.74 -33.55
C LEU A 52 -3.81 -46.06 -32.20
N GLU A 53 -4.97 -46.31 -31.60
CA GLU A 53 -5.39 -45.69 -30.32
C GLU A 53 -4.37 -45.90 -29.18
N ARG A 54 -3.65 -47.04 -29.14
CA ARG A 54 -2.53 -47.24 -28.19
C ARG A 54 -1.35 -46.30 -28.47
N PHE A 55 -0.98 -46.12 -29.73
CA PHE A 55 0.10 -45.20 -30.13
C PHE A 55 -0.28 -43.76 -29.80
N ARG A 56 -1.52 -43.36 -30.12
CA ARG A 56 -2.10 -42.07 -29.75
C ARG A 56 -2.00 -41.81 -28.25
N GLN A 57 -2.34 -42.78 -27.39
CA GLN A 57 -2.28 -42.61 -25.94
C GLN A 57 -0.85 -42.39 -25.42
N GLU A 58 0.17 -43.05 -25.99
CA GLU A 58 1.58 -42.76 -25.65
C GLU A 58 2.05 -41.41 -26.22
N TYR A 59 1.60 -41.04 -27.42
CA TYR A 59 1.91 -39.75 -28.06
C TYR A 59 1.30 -38.57 -27.28
N GLU A 60 0.06 -38.71 -26.76
CA GLU A 60 -0.54 -37.74 -25.83
C GLU A 60 0.24 -37.62 -24.52
N LYS A 61 0.77 -38.73 -23.96
CA LYS A 61 1.63 -38.67 -22.76
C LYS A 61 2.94 -37.94 -23.06
N LEU A 62 3.56 -38.20 -24.21
CA LEU A 62 4.79 -37.54 -24.65
C LEU A 62 4.58 -36.02 -24.80
N HIS A 63 3.49 -35.61 -25.44
CA HIS A 63 3.13 -34.19 -25.56
C HIS A 63 2.93 -33.52 -24.20
N ARG A 64 2.20 -34.16 -23.27
CA ARG A 64 2.01 -33.65 -21.90
C ARG A 64 3.33 -33.54 -21.12
N ALA A 65 4.25 -34.50 -21.30
CA ALA A 65 5.57 -34.47 -20.67
C ALA A 65 6.44 -33.34 -21.23
N LEU A 66 6.47 -33.17 -22.56
CA LEU A 66 7.20 -32.10 -23.24
C LEU A 66 6.69 -30.72 -22.84
N LYS A 67 5.36 -30.51 -22.83
CA LYS A 67 4.74 -29.25 -22.41
C LYS A 67 5.05 -28.91 -20.95
N LYS A 68 4.96 -29.89 -20.05
CA LYS A 68 5.37 -29.73 -18.64
C LYS A 68 6.87 -29.40 -18.49
N SER A 69 7.72 -29.94 -19.36
CA SER A 69 9.16 -29.62 -19.40
C SER A 69 9.37 -28.16 -19.78
N HIS A 70 8.80 -27.70 -20.90
CA HIS A 70 8.92 -26.32 -21.38
C HIS A 70 8.31 -25.30 -20.39
N GLU A 71 7.18 -25.63 -19.75
CA GLU A 71 6.62 -24.83 -18.65
C GLU A 71 7.55 -24.73 -17.42
N SER A 72 8.42 -25.72 -17.19
CA SER A 72 9.40 -25.69 -16.09
C SER A 72 10.67 -24.93 -16.47
N GLU A 73 11.13 -25.09 -17.71
CA GLU A 73 12.23 -24.36 -18.35
C GLU A 73 11.94 -22.85 -18.38
N LYS A 74 10.77 -22.43 -18.86
CA LYS A 74 10.34 -21.02 -18.86
C LYS A 74 10.30 -20.39 -17.46
N ARG A 75 9.97 -21.18 -16.43
CA ARG A 75 10.06 -20.76 -15.01
C ARG A 75 11.50 -20.65 -14.52
N LEU A 76 12.39 -21.55 -14.92
CA LEU A 76 13.82 -21.50 -14.61
C LEU A 76 14.48 -20.29 -15.29
N ILE A 77 14.25 -20.06 -16.58
CA ILE A 77 14.75 -18.89 -17.33
C ILE A 77 14.30 -17.60 -16.64
N LYS A 78 13.01 -17.48 -16.32
CA LYS A 78 12.51 -16.32 -15.57
C LYS A 78 13.22 -16.16 -14.22
N LYS A 79 13.40 -17.24 -13.45
CA LYS A 79 14.06 -17.12 -12.14
C LYS A 79 15.56 -16.80 -12.26
N CYS A 80 16.23 -17.26 -13.31
CA CYS A 80 17.59 -16.84 -13.63
C CYS A 80 17.67 -15.34 -13.96
N ARG A 81 16.71 -14.78 -14.73
CA ARG A 81 16.66 -13.32 -14.98
C ARG A 81 16.38 -12.52 -13.70
N GLU A 82 15.43 -12.96 -12.86
CA GLU A 82 15.16 -12.34 -11.56
C GLU A 82 16.43 -12.33 -10.67
N LEU A 83 17.11 -13.47 -10.53
CA LEU A 83 18.35 -13.58 -9.75
C LEU A 83 19.50 -12.75 -10.35
N ASN A 84 19.62 -12.66 -11.68
CA ASN A 84 20.62 -11.82 -12.32
C ASN A 84 20.36 -10.32 -12.04
N ALA A 85 19.11 -9.88 -12.11
CA ALA A 85 18.72 -8.51 -11.77
C ALA A 85 18.95 -8.21 -10.26
N GLU A 86 18.68 -9.17 -9.37
CA GLU A 86 19.02 -9.08 -7.95
C GLU A 86 20.54 -8.96 -7.73
N ILE A 87 21.35 -9.76 -8.44
CA ILE A 87 22.82 -9.71 -8.40
C ILE A 87 23.35 -8.34 -8.87
N VAL A 88 22.90 -7.83 -10.02
CA VAL A 88 23.30 -6.52 -10.55
C VAL A 88 22.87 -5.39 -9.60
N SER A 89 21.65 -5.45 -9.07
CA SER A 89 21.15 -4.48 -8.07
C SER A 89 22.01 -4.48 -6.80
N ASN A 90 22.43 -5.66 -6.33
CA ASN A 90 23.25 -5.79 -5.13
C ASN A 90 24.72 -5.39 -5.38
N ALA A 91 25.27 -5.67 -6.57
CA ALA A 91 26.59 -5.19 -6.97
C ALA A 91 26.66 -3.65 -7.00
N ALA A 92 25.63 -2.99 -7.52
CA ALA A 92 25.52 -1.53 -7.50
C ALA A 92 25.44 -0.95 -6.06
N LYS A 93 24.68 -1.60 -5.17
CA LYS A 93 24.63 -1.23 -3.74
C LYS A 93 26.00 -1.39 -3.06
N VAL A 94 26.72 -2.48 -3.33
CA VAL A 94 28.07 -2.73 -2.81
C VAL A 94 29.08 -1.72 -3.33
N GLN A 95 29.08 -1.37 -4.62
CA GLN A 95 29.90 -0.28 -5.14
C GLN A 95 29.60 1.07 -4.46
N THR A 96 28.32 1.36 -4.20
CA THR A 96 27.91 2.61 -3.55
C THR A 96 28.40 2.66 -2.09
N ALA A 97 28.27 1.55 -1.35
CA ALA A 97 28.78 1.43 0.01
C ALA A 97 30.32 1.52 0.07
N LEU A 98 31.04 0.95 -0.91
CA LEU A 98 32.50 1.07 -1.03
C LEU A 98 32.94 2.51 -1.30
N LYS A 99 32.23 3.26 -2.15
CA LYS A 99 32.51 4.69 -2.39
C LYS A 99 32.33 5.51 -1.12
N LEU A 100 31.19 5.35 -0.43
CA LEU A 100 30.93 6.03 0.85
C LEU A 100 32.01 5.69 1.90
N SER A 101 32.39 4.42 2.04
CA SER A 101 33.45 4.01 2.97
C SER A 101 34.83 4.61 2.61
N GLN A 102 35.13 4.79 1.32
CA GLN A 102 36.35 5.45 0.87
C GLN A 102 36.33 6.96 1.15
N GLU A 103 35.17 7.62 1.03
CA GLU A 103 34.94 9.02 1.39
C GLU A 103 35.04 9.25 2.90
N ASP A 104 34.48 8.34 3.72
CA ASP A 104 34.64 8.32 5.18
C ASP A 104 36.13 8.18 5.57
N GLN A 105 36.87 7.25 4.97
CA GLN A 105 38.30 7.08 5.24
C GLN A 105 39.12 8.32 4.87
N ASN A 106 38.81 8.99 3.76
CA ASN A 106 39.43 10.25 3.38
C ASN A 106 39.14 11.36 4.42
N THR A 107 37.90 11.42 4.92
CA THR A 107 37.47 12.39 5.94
C THR A 107 38.14 12.13 7.28
N ILE A 108 38.19 10.89 7.74
CA ILE A 108 38.92 10.43 8.93
C ILE A 108 40.42 10.77 8.81
N ALA A 109 41.01 10.62 7.62
CA ALA A 109 42.40 10.97 7.38
C ALA A 109 42.67 12.50 7.42
N SER A 110 41.69 13.35 7.08
CA SER A 110 41.80 14.81 7.30
C SER A 110 41.73 15.14 8.79
N LEU A 111 40.70 14.64 9.49
CA LEU A 111 40.49 14.90 10.91
C LEU A 111 41.68 14.44 11.76
N LYS A 112 42.30 13.29 11.45
CA LYS A 112 43.54 12.83 12.11
C LYS A 112 44.70 13.82 11.93
N ARG A 113 44.89 14.40 10.74
CA ARG A 113 45.93 15.43 10.50
C ARG A 113 45.63 16.74 11.23
N GLU A 114 44.36 17.09 11.41
CA GLU A 114 43.96 18.26 12.19
C GLU A 114 44.18 18.05 13.69
N ILE A 115 43.91 16.84 14.21
CA ILE A 115 44.25 16.45 15.58
C ILE A 115 45.77 16.46 15.79
N GLU A 116 46.58 15.92 14.87
CA GLU A 116 48.05 16.01 14.94
C GLU A 116 48.58 17.45 14.95
N LYS A 117 47.96 18.35 14.17
CA LYS A 117 48.29 19.79 14.19
C LYS A 117 47.92 20.41 15.54
N ALA A 118 46.75 20.09 16.09
CA ALA A 118 46.30 20.60 17.38
C ALA A 118 47.24 20.15 18.51
N TRP A 119 47.63 18.87 18.54
CA TRP A 119 48.62 18.34 19.50
C TRP A 119 49.96 19.06 19.38
N LYS A 120 50.53 19.19 18.17
CA LYS A 120 51.80 19.91 17.94
C LYS A 120 51.73 21.39 18.36
N MET A 121 50.57 22.04 18.31
CA MET A 121 50.38 23.39 18.82
C MET A 121 50.30 23.45 20.36
N VAL A 122 49.74 22.43 21.01
CA VAL A 122 49.75 22.28 22.48
C VAL A 122 51.16 21.97 22.98
N ASP A 123 51.87 21.03 22.37
CA ASP A 123 53.27 20.69 22.69
C ASP A 123 54.17 21.92 22.57
N ALA A 124 54.08 22.64 21.45
CA ALA A 124 54.82 23.88 21.22
C ALA A 124 54.38 25.06 22.11
N SER A 125 53.22 24.96 22.79
CA SER A 125 52.80 25.92 23.81
C SER A 125 53.42 25.57 25.16
N HIS A 126 53.39 24.30 25.58
CA HIS A 126 54.02 23.85 26.82
C HIS A 126 55.56 23.96 26.77
N GLU A 127 56.19 23.75 25.62
CA GLU A 127 57.64 23.95 25.48
C GLU A 127 58.02 25.44 25.66
N LYS A 128 57.20 26.36 25.14
CA LYS A 128 57.37 27.81 25.38
C LYS A 128 57.13 28.18 26.84
N GLU A 129 56.14 27.57 27.48
CA GLU A 129 55.83 27.76 28.89
C GLU A 129 56.98 27.27 29.79
N ALA A 130 57.57 26.11 29.48
CA ALA A 130 58.73 25.57 30.17
C ALA A 130 59.95 26.49 30.02
N ARG A 131 60.32 26.84 28.78
CA ARG A 131 61.43 27.78 28.51
C ARG A 131 61.25 29.11 29.25
N ALA A 132 60.04 29.67 29.28
CA ALA A 132 59.74 30.90 30.01
C ALA A 132 59.88 30.75 31.54
N LYS A 133 59.47 29.59 32.10
CA LYS A 133 59.69 29.27 33.53
C LYS A 133 61.19 29.16 33.85
N ASP A 134 61.99 28.56 32.98
CA ASP A 134 63.44 28.45 33.14
C ASP A 134 64.11 29.84 33.08
N THR A 135 63.71 30.71 32.15
CA THR A 135 64.23 32.10 32.08
C THR A 135 63.85 32.90 33.35
N ILE A 136 62.62 32.74 33.86
CA ILE A 136 62.21 33.35 35.14
C ILE A 136 63.00 32.79 36.32
N GLY A 137 63.42 31.52 36.28
CA GLY A 137 64.33 30.90 37.25
C GLY A 137 65.72 31.53 37.21
N GLN A 138 66.32 31.61 36.01
CA GLN A 138 67.63 32.20 35.78
C GLN A 138 67.70 33.66 36.23
N LEU A 139 66.74 34.49 35.80
CA LEU A 139 66.66 35.90 36.20
C LEU A 139 66.50 36.07 37.73
N LYS A 140 65.80 35.17 38.42
CA LYS A 140 65.72 35.18 39.89
C LYS A 140 67.05 34.84 40.55
N THR A 141 67.81 33.89 40.01
CA THR A 141 69.18 33.61 40.51
C THR A 141 70.16 34.74 40.21
N GLU A 142 70.05 35.41 39.06
CA GLU A 142 70.86 36.60 38.76
C GLU A 142 70.53 37.77 39.67
N ILE A 143 69.25 38.06 39.92
CA ILE A 143 68.83 39.09 40.89
C ILE A 143 69.40 38.79 42.28
N ALA A 144 69.36 37.54 42.73
CA ALA A 144 69.94 37.13 44.03
C ALA A 144 71.48 37.30 44.06
N ASN A 145 72.18 36.91 42.99
CA ASN A 145 73.63 37.04 42.88
C ASN A 145 74.08 38.51 42.81
N LEU A 146 73.38 39.34 42.02
CA LEU A 146 73.65 40.77 41.90
C LEU A 146 73.35 41.53 43.20
N SER A 147 72.27 41.15 43.90
CA SER A 147 71.99 41.68 45.25
C SER A 147 73.15 41.41 46.21
N ARG A 148 73.74 40.21 46.16
CA ARG A 148 74.90 39.84 46.98
C ARG A 148 76.21 40.50 46.53
N LEU A 149 76.33 40.87 45.26
CA LEU A 149 77.52 41.58 44.74
C LEU A 149 77.53 43.05 45.16
N VAL A 150 76.36 43.68 45.27
CA VAL A 150 76.19 45.08 45.70
C VAL A 150 76.50 45.28 47.19
N GLU A 151 76.40 44.23 48.02
CA GLU A 151 76.76 44.28 49.45
C GLU A 151 78.27 44.34 49.73
N GLN A 152 79.16 44.14 48.73
CA GLN A 152 80.62 44.14 48.91
C GLN A 152 81.32 45.10 47.93
N GLY A 153 81.22 46.40 48.21
CA GLY A 153 81.75 47.46 47.36
C GLY A 153 83.16 47.98 47.71
N ALA A 154 83.77 48.62 46.71
CA ALA A 154 84.96 49.49 46.73
C ALA A 154 86.36 48.85 46.92
N GLY A 155 87.33 49.30 46.11
CA GLY A 155 88.74 48.89 46.22
C GLY A 155 89.66 49.22 45.03
N LEU A 156 89.73 50.47 44.55
CA LEU A 156 90.81 50.87 43.64
C LEU A 156 92.12 51.11 44.41
N SER A 157 93.25 50.59 43.90
CA SER A 157 94.57 51.25 43.91
C SER A 157 95.57 50.37 43.11
N VAL A 158 95.90 50.70 41.86
CA VAL A 158 96.94 51.68 41.46
C VAL A 158 98.37 51.22 41.79
N GLY A 159 98.95 50.49 40.82
CA GLY A 159 100.36 50.61 40.45
C GLY A 159 100.40 51.16 39.02
N GLN A 160 100.51 52.49 38.87
CA GLN A 160 100.29 53.22 37.62
C GLN A 160 101.47 53.09 36.63
N GLU A 161 101.19 52.69 35.39
CA GLU A 161 101.51 53.43 34.14
C GLU A 161 101.21 52.57 32.91
N ASN A 162 101.71 51.33 32.84
CA ASN A 162 101.21 50.34 31.87
C ASN A 162 99.70 50.12 32.08
N THR A 163 99.33 49.96 33.36
CA THR A 163 97.95 49.98 33.84
C THR A 163 97.19 51.25 33.52
N VAL A 164 97.80 52.39 33.17
CA VAL A 164 97.06 53.58 32.72
C VAL A 164 96.67 53.45 31.25
N ASN A 165 97.51 52.86 30.41
CA ASN A 165 97.14 52.53 29.03
C ASN A 165 96.16 51.34 28.99
N GLU A 166 96.37 50.31 29.82
CA GLU A 166 95.43 49.20 29.95
C GLU A 166 94.12 49.65 30.61
N LEU A 167 94.10 50.47 31.67
CA LEU A 167 92.86 51.04 32.21
C LEU A 167 92.22 52.08 31.28
N MET A 168 92.96 52.76 30.39
CA MET A 168 92.35 53.59 29.35
C MET A 168 91.68 52.73 28.27
N ARG A 169 92.31 51.61 27.88
CA ARG A 169 91.72 50.65 26.93
C ARG A 169 90.55 49.89 27.56
N GLU A 170 90.69 49.35 28.76
CA GLU A 170 89.58 48.75 29.53
C GLU A 170 88.50 49.79 29.80
N LYS A 171 88.83 51.05 30.08
CA LYS A 171 87.82 52.12 30.17
C LYS A 171 87.12 52.31 28.82
N GLU A 172 87.81 52.35 27.69
CA GLU A 172 87.18 52.51 26.37
C GLU A 172 86.32 51.29 26.01
N GLU A 173 86.80 50.08 26.28
CA GLU A 173 86.07 48.81 26.13
C GLU A 173 84.84 48.76 27.05
N LEU A 174 84.98 49.02 28.35
CA LEU A 174 83.87 49.13 29.32
C LEU A 174 82.95 50.31 29.03
N THR A 175 83.44 51.40 28.43
CA THR A 175 82.60 52.55 28.02
C THR A 175 81.74 52.15 26.84
N ALA A 176 82.31 51.45 25.84
CA ALA A 176 81.60 50.93 24.68
C ALA A 176 80.69 49.75 25.03
N GLU A 177 81.08 48.88 25.96
CA GLU A 177 80.25 47.79 26.48
C GLU A 177 79.10 48.33 27.32
N ARG A 178 79.33 49.40 28.11
CA ARG A 178 78.26 50.13 28.82
C ARG A 178 77.35 50.90 27.85
N ASP A 179 77.86 51.47 26.75
CA ASP A 179 77.01 52.02 25.68
C ASP A 179 76.17 50.91 25.04
N ALA A 180 76.78 49.77 24.67
CA ALA A 180 76.07 48.63 24.07
C ALA A 180 75.03 48.01 25.03
N GLN A 181 75.33 47.91 26.33
CA GLN A 181 74.37 47.50 27.35
C GLN A 181 73.26 48.54 27.56
N VAL A 182 73.57 49.84 27.47
CA VAL A 182 72.54 50.90 27.50
C VAL A 182 71.63 50.82 26.28
N ASP A 183 72.17 50.64 25.08
CA ASP A 183 71.40 50.42 23.85
C ASP A 183 70.56 49.15 23.92
N GLN A 184 71.11 48.05 24.43
CA GLN A 184 70.36 46.81 24.67
C GLN A 184 69.24 47.01 25.70
N ILE A 185 69.48 47.78 26.77
CA ILE A 185 68.45 48.18 27.74
C ILE A 185 67.38 49.07 27.10
N MET A 186 67.74 49.98 26.17
CA MET A 186 66.78 50.78 25.42
C MET A 186 65.94 49.91 24.47
N GLN A 187 66.56 48.95 23.76
CA GLN A 187 65.87 47.98 22.91
C GLN A 187 64.90 47.12 23.73
N LEU A 188 65.36 46.48 24.81
CA LEU A 188 64.52 45.67 25.70
C LEU A 188 63.39 46.49 26.35
N ARG A 189 63.62 47.76 26.72
CA ARG A 189 62.55 48.66 27.19
C ARG A 189 61.52 48.97 26.10
N SER A 190 61.96 49.12 24.85
CA SER A 190 61.08 49.33 23.69
C SER A 190 60.24 48.07 23.41
N GLU A 191 60.85 46.89 23.44
CA GLU A 191 60.18 45.59 23.28
C GLU A 191 59.16 45.32 24.40
N ILE A 192 59.53 45.59 25.66
CA ILE A 192 58.60 45.53 26.80
C ILE A 192 57.44 46.51 26.60
N GLY A 193 57.70 47.74 26.11
CA GLY A 193 56.66 48.70 25.76
C GLY A 193 55.71 48.19 24.67
N ALA A 194 56.25 47.61 23.60
CA ALA A 194 55.48 47.02 22.51
C ALA A 194 54.64 45.82 22.96
N HIS A 195 55.20 44.92 23.79
CA HIS A 195 54.47 43.78 24.34
C HIS A 195 53.39 44.20 25.34
N LEU A 196 53.63 45.20 26.18
CA LEU A 196 52.60 45.78 27.06
C LEU A 196 51.46 46.43 26.25
N ALA A 197 51.77 47.07 25.12
CA ALA A 197 50.74 47.58 24.20
C ALA A 197 49.95 46.44 23.53
N GLN A 198 50.61 45.36 23.09
CA GLN A 198 49.96 44.17 22.54
C GLN A 198 49.07 43.45 23.56
N ILE A 199 49.50 43.35 24.83
CA ILE A 199 48.70 42.78 25.93
C ILE A 199 47.44 43.61 26.14
N ARG A 200 47.57 44.94 26.29
CA ARG A 200 46.41 45.84 26.44
C ARG A 200 45.45 45.76 25.26
N GLY A 201 45.97 45.69 24.04
CA GLY A 201 45.17 45.47 22.82
C GLY A 201 44.32 44.20 22.93
N ARG A 202 44.96 43.05 23.22
CA ARG A 202 44.27 41.77 23.41
C ARG A 202 43.31 41.74 24.60
N GLU A 203 43.58 42.49 25.66
CA GLU A 203 42.64 42.66 26.78
C GLU A 203 41.39 43.44 26.34
N THR A 204 41.55 44.51 25.53
CA THR A 204 40.39 45.24 24.97
C THR A 204 39.61 44.41 23.94
N GLU A 205 40.29 43.65 23.07
CA GLU A 205 39.65 42.72 22.12
C GLU A 205 38.87 41.64 22.86
N LYS A 206 39.45 41.06 23.92
CA LYS A 206 38.78 40.07 24.79
C LYS A 206 37.57 40.68 25.51
N ALA A 207 37.66 41.92 25.99
CA ALA A 207 36.54 42.60 26.64
C ALA A 207 35.39 42.86 25.66
N ALA A 208 35.69 43.30 24.43
CA ALA A 208 34.70 43.47 23.37
C ALA A 208 34.03 42.13 23.01
N ALA A 209 34.82 41.08 22.74
CA ALA A 209 34.30 39.76 22.43
C ALA A 209 33.42 39.15 23.55
N LEU A 210 33.73 39.43 24.82
CA LEU A 210 32.88 39.03 25.95
C LEU A 210 31.55 39.81 25.99
N ALA A 211 31.56 41.10 25.67
CA ALA A 211 30.33 41.89 25.55
C ALA A 211 29.46 41.42 24.37
N ASP A 212 30.06 41.14 23.21
CA ASP A 212 29.37 40.58 22.04
C ASP A 212 28.76 39.21 22.35
N ILE A 213 29.50 38.32 23.04
CA ILE A 213 28.97 37.03 23.51
C ILE A 213 27.77 37.21 24.46
N GLN A 214 27.74 38.27 25.28
CA GLN A 214 26.61 38.54 26.15
C GLN A 214 25.39 39.10 25.37
N ALA A 215 25.60 40.05 24.46
CA ALA A 215 24.55 40.55 23.57
C ALA A 215 23.95 39.42 22.69
N LEU A 216 24.78 38.49 22.21
CA LEU A 216 24.36 37.30 21.48
C LEU A 216 23.56 36.32 22.35
N LYS A 217 23.89 36.17 23.65
CA LYS A 217 23.08 35.37 24.59
C LYS A 217 21.71 36.01 24.85
N GLU A 218 21.66 37.32 25.03
CA GLU A 218 20.41 38.06 25.29
C GLU A 218 19.49 38.05 24.06
N THR A 219 20.03 38.29 22.86
CA THR A 219 19.26 38.17 21.61
C THR A 219 18.79 36.73 21.33
N LEU A 220 19.60 35.71 21.61
CA LEU A 220 19.22 34.30 21.49
C LEU A 220 18.13 33.91 22.52
N SER A 221 18.17 34.45 23.74
CA SER A 221 17.12 34.30 24.73
C SER A 221 15.79 34.92 24.25
N ASN A 222 15.84 36.16 23.74
CA ASN A 222 14.68 36.85 23.19
C ASN A 222 14.08 36.12 21.98
N ARG A 223 14.92 35.58 21.07
CA ARG A 223 14.46 34.76 19.94
C ARG A 223 13.80 33.45 20.37
N LYS A 224 14.27 32.80 21.44
CA LYS A 224 13.58 31.62 22.02
C LYS A 224 12.21 31.99 22.59
N ALA A 225 12.11 33.09 23.34
CA ALA A 225 10.85 33.56 23.88
C ALA A 225 9.85 33.99 22.78
N GLU A 226 10.34 34.54 21.67
CA GLU A 226 9.55 34.84 20.47
C GLU A 226 9.07 33.56 19.76
N GLN A 227 9.97 32.59 19.57
CA GLN A 227 9.65 31.27 18.99
C GLN A 227 8.59 30.54 19.80
N GLU A 228 8.67 30.51 21.12
CA GLU A 228 7.64 29.91 21.98
C GLU A 228 6.28 30.62 21.87
N ARG A 229 6.27 31.96 21.75
CA ARG A 229 5.04 32.74 21.58
C ARG A 229 4.36 32.44 20.24
N GLU A 230 5.13 32.39 19.16
CA GLU A 230 4.61 32.04 17.83
C GLU A 230 4.23 30.56 17.73
N GLN A 231 4.93 29.64 18.39
CA GLN A 231 4.49 28.25 18.48
C GLN A 231 3.13 28.14 19.20
N ARG A 232 2.97 28.74 20.38
CA ARG A 232 1.68 28.78 21.11
C ARG A 232 0.59 29.57 20.37
N ARG A 233 0.95 30.40 19.37
CA ARG A 233 -0.01 31.08 18.48
C ARG A 233 -0.42 30.16 17.33
N ARG A 234 0.54 29.49 16.69
CA ARG A 234 0.31 28.45 15.67
C ARG A 234 -0.60 27.36 16.21
N GLU A 235 -0.31 26.79 17.38
CA GLU A 235 -1.11 25.71 17.99
C GLU A 235 -2.58 26.10 18.19
N ARG A 236 -2.85 27.36 18.56
CA ARG A 236 -4.22 27.90 18.66
C ARG A 236 -4.89 28.05 17.28
N LEU A 237 -4.20 28.69 16.34
CA LEU A 237 -4.70 28.87 14.96
C LEU A 237 -4.91 27.53 14.23
N GLU A 238 -4.08 26.52 14.53
CA GLU A 238 -4.17 25.17 13.96
C GLU A 238 -5.37 24.41 14.53
N LYS A 239 -5.68 24.59 15.84
CA LYS A 239 -6.92 24.11 16.45
C LYS A 239 -8.15 24.83 15.87
N GLU A 240 -8.17 26.16 15.85
CA GLU A 240 -9.26 26.95 15.26
C GLU A 240 -9.51 26.56 13.79
N SER A 241 -8.45 26.35 13.03
CA SER A 241 -8.51 25.87 11.63
C SER A 241 -9.04 24.44 11.51
N LYS A 242 -8.84 23.57 12.51
CA LYS A 242 -9.42 22.22 12.57
C LYS A 242 -10.91 22.27 12.91
N ASP A 243 -11.28 23.10 13.89
CA ASP A 243 -12.67 23.28 14.34
C ASP A 243 -13.52 23.92 13.22
N ILE A 244 -13.01 24.94 12.53
CA ILE A 244 -13.63 25.52 11.33
C ILE A 244 -13.74 24.49 10.19
N ARG A 245 -12.72 23.65 9.97
CA ARG A 245 -12.80 22.57 8.96
C ARG A 245 -13.88 21.55 9.29
N SER A 246 -14.04 21.18 10.57
CA SER A 246 -15.12 20.29 11.02
C SER A 246 -16.50 20.90 10.73
N VAL A 247 -16.71 22.17 11.10
CA VAL A 247 -17.95 22.90 10.81
C VAL A 247 -18.21 23.00 9.30
N MET A 248 -17.18 23.25 8.48
CA MET A 248 -17.33 23.31 7.02
C MET A 248 -17.64 21.94 6.40
N GLU A 249 -17.06 20.84 6.90
CA GLU A 249 -17.40 19.49 6.45
C GLU A 249 -18.83 19.09 6.87
N MET A 250 -19.30 19.49 8.05
CA MET A 250 -20.71 19.37 8.46
C MET A 250 -21.66 20.21 7.59
N ARG A 251 -21.33 21.47 7.31
CA ARG A 251 -22.16 22.30 6.42
C ARG A 251 -22.15 21.78 4.98
N ALA A 252 -21.07 21.15 4.53
CA ALA A 252 -21.01 20.52 3.21
C ALA A 252 -21.88 19.25 3.11
N THR A 253 -22.00 18.45 4.17
CA THR A 253 -22.93 17.30 4.18
C THR A 253 -24.39 17.76 4.30
N GLU A 254 -24.68 18.76 5.13
CA GLU A 254 -26.00 19.41 5.16
C GLU A 254 -26.40 20.00 3.80
N LEU A 255 -25.49 20.71 3.12
CA LEU A 255 -25.74 21.29 1.79
C LEU A 255 -26.00 20.20 0.74
N LYS A 256 -25.27 19.08 0.76
CA LYS A 256 -25.54 17.94 -0.13
C LYS A 256 -26.89 17.27 0.17
N ALA A 257 -27.26 17.13 1.44
CA ALA A 257 -28.58 16.62 1.81
C ALA A 257 -29.70 17.58 1.35
N ARG A 258 -29.48 18.90 1.46
CA ARG A 258 -30.40 19.94 0.96
C ARG A 258 -30.46 20.01 -0.56
N SER A 259 -29.36 19.85 -1.29
CA SER A 259 -29.37 19.84 -2.76
C SER A 259 -30.08 18.60 -3.29
N ALA A 260 -29.81 17.41 -2.74
CA ALA A 260 -30.54 16.19 -3.09
C ALA A 260 -32.05 16.30 -2.76
N GLN A 261 -32.40 16.93 -1.62
CA GLN A 261 -33.80 17.23 -1.29
C GLN A 261 -34.43 18.22 -2.30
N LEU A 262 -33.67 19.23 -2.75
CA LEU A 262 -34.12 20.22 -3.73
C LEU A 262 -34.30 19.59 -5.12
N GLU A 263 -33.37 18.76 -5.59
CA GLU A 263 -33.44 18.00 -6.85
C GLU A 263 -34.63 17.02 -6.84
N ALA A 264 -34.85 16.31 -5.73
CA ALA A 264 -36.02 15.45 -5.53
C ALA A 264 -37.33 16.26 -5.50
N SER A 265 -37.30 17.52 -5.04
CA SER A 265 -38.46 18.41 -5.12
C SER A 265 -38.67 18.99 -6.54
N SER A 266 -37.59 19.34 -7.26
CA SER A 266 -37.63 19.89 -8.63
C SER A 266 -38.20 18.87 -9.60
N SER A 267 -37.62 17.67 -9.63
CA SER A 267 -38.12 16.54 -10.43
C SER A 267 -39.58 16.20 -10.12
N LYS A 268 -39.99 16.25 -8.84
CA LYS A 268 -41.41 16.10 -8.46
C LYS A 268 -42.29 17.24 -8.98
N THR A 269 -41.84 18.49 -8.94
CA THR A 269 -42.57 19.62 -9.54
C THR A 269 -42.58 19.60 -11.06
N GLU A 270 -41.54 19.08 -11.72
CA GLU A 270 -41.47 18.90 -13.17
C GLU A 270 -42.49 17.83 -13.62
N VAL A 271 -42.54 16.68 -12.93
CA VAL A 271 -43.56 15.64 -13.17
C VAL A 271 -44.97 16.17 -12.91
N LEU A 272 -45.17 16.97 -11.86
CA LEU A 272 -46.46 17.62 -11.60
C LEU A 272 -46.81 18.68 -12.64
N ASN A 273 -45.84 19.46 -13.14
CA ASN A 273 -46.04 20.49 -14.16
C ASN A 273 -46.35 19.86 -15.53
N GLU A 274 -45.64 18.82 -15.93
CA GLU A 274 -45.91 18.09 -17.17
C GLU A 274 -47.25 17.34 -17.09
N SER A 275 -47.60 16.75 -15.94
CA SER A 275 -48.94 16.22 -15.69
C SER A 275 -50.03 17.30 -15.78
N MET A 276 -49.84 18.46 -15.14
CA MET A 276 -50.76 19.60 -15.23
C MET A 276 -50.90 20.15 -16.65
N LYS A 277 -49.82 20.17 -17.44
CA LYS A 277 -49.79 20.57 -18.85
C LYS A 277 -50.53 19.55 -19.73
N GLN A 278 -50.35 18.26 -19.48
CA GLN A 278 -51.11 17.19 -20.16
C GLN A 278 -52.60 17.23 -19.80
N GLN A 279 -52.95 17.51 -18.54
CA GLN A 279 -54.35 17.70 -18.15
C GLN A 279 -54.94 18.97 -18.77
N LYS A 280 -54.24 20.11 -18.76
CA LYS A 280 -54.65 21.31 -19.51
C LYS A 280 -54.87 21.01 -21.00
N ALA A 281 -53.93 20.33 -21.66
CA ALA A 281 -54.08 19.96 -23.07
C ALA A 281 -55.26 19.00 -23.34
N LYS A 282 -55.66 18.16 -22.36
CA LYS A 282 -56.89 17.36 -22.43
C LYS A 282 -58.14 18.24 -22.24
N THR A 283 -58.14 19.13 -21.26
CA THR A 283 -59.24 20.10 -21.02
C THR A 283 -59.43 21.02 -22.21
N ASP A 284 -58.36 21.54 -22.81
CA ASP A 284 -58.41 22.39 -24.00
C ASP A 284 -58.95 21.64 -25.23
N LYS A 285 -58.65 20.33 -25.37
CA LYS A 285 -59.29 19.48 -26.39
C LYS A 285 -60.78 19.31 -26.11
N MET A 286 -61.16 18.93 -24.90
CA MET A 286 -62.58 18.77 -24.52
C MET A 286 -63.38 20.08 -24.64
N LEU A 287 -62.77 21.24 -24.36
CA LEU A 287 -63.37 22.56 -24.58
C LEU A 287 -63.56 22.84 -26.07
N ARG A 288 -62.56 22.56 -26.92
CA ARG A 288 -62.70 22.70 -28.38
C ARG A 288 -63.76 21.75 -28.95
N GLU A 289 -63.82 20.51 -28.48
CA GLU A 289 -64.83 19.53 -28.87
C GLU A 289 -66.23 19.95 -28.41
N LEU A 290 -66.35 20.50 -27.20
CA LEU A 290 -67.58 21.10 -26.68
C LEU A 290 -68.03 22.31 -27.51
N ASP A 291 -67.14 23.25 -27.82
CA ASP A 291 -67.47 24.44 -28.59
C ASP A 291 -67.77 24.13 -30.07
N LEU A 292 -67.09 23.14 -30.66
CA LEU A 292 -67.40 22.63 -31.98
C LEU A 292 -68.75 21.88 -31.99
N SER A 293 -69.13 21.26 -30.87
CA SER A 293 -70.46 20.65 -30.68
C SER A 293 -71.55 21.72 -30.47
N LYS A 294 -71.30 22.78 -29.69
CA LYS A 294 -72.19 23.96 -29.59
C LYS A 294 -72.36 24.63 -30.95
N GLY A 295 -71.29 24.75 -31.74
CA GLY A 295 -71.34 25.30 -33.10
C GLY A 295 -72.18 24.44 -34.06
N ARG A 296 -72.12 23.12 -33.94
CA ARG A 296 -73.01 22.20 -34.67
C ARG A 296 -74.47 22.32 -34.21
N LEU A 297 -74.70 22.39 -32.88
CA LEU A 297 -76.04 22.55 -32.32
C LEU A 297 -76.68 23.87 -32.78
N SER A 298 -75.96 24.99 -32.66
CA SER A 298 -76.45 26.31 -33.07
C SER A 298 -76.71 26.40 -34.59
N LYS A 299 -75.93 25.69 -35.41
CA LYS A 299 -76.25 25.52 -36.84
C LYS A 299 -77.53 24.72 -37.06
N ALA A 300 -77.68 23.57 -36.41
CA ALA A 300 -78.90 22.76 -36.50
C ALA A 300 -80.14 23.50 -35.98
N GLU A 301 -80.01 24.34 -34.95
CA GLU A 301 -81.06 25.23 -34.45
C GLU A 301 -81.42 26.33 -35.48
N ALA A 302 -80.42 26.92 -36.14
CA ALA A 302 -80.63 27.90 -37.20
C ALA A 302 -81.29 27.28 -38.44
N GLU A 303 -80.79 26.14 -38.91
CA GLU A 303 -81.33 25.35 -40.02
C GLU A 303 -82.78 24.89 -39.71
N LEU A 304 -83.05 24.41 -38.49
CA LEU A 304 -84.40 24.07 -38.04
C LEU A 304 -85.34 25.29 -38.03
N LYS A 305 -84.85 26.44 -37.55
CA LYS A 305 -85.63 27.69 -37.52
C LYS A 305 -85.91 28.22 -38.93
N GLU A 306 -84.94 28.11 -39.84
CA GLU A 306 -85.12 28.42 -41.26
C GLU A 306 -86.17 27.49 -41.88
N GLN A 307 -86.03 26.17 -41.73
CA GLN A 307 -87.01 25.19 -42.22
C GLN A 307 -88.42 25.42 -41.65
N LEU A 308 -88.55 25.76 -40.35
CA LEU A 308 -89.83 26.13 -39.75
C LEU A 308 -90.42 27.39 -40.38
N SER A 309 -89.60 28.42 -40.67
CA SER A 309 -90.07 29.64 -41.35
C SER A 309 -90.49 29.38 -42.81
N LEU A 310 -89.75 28.51 -43.52
CA LEU A 310 -90.00 28.15 -44.91
C LEU A 310 -91.26 27.27 -45.03
N ASN A 311 -91.46 26.35 -44.08
CA ASN A 311 -92.67 25.54 -43.98
C ASN A 311 -93.90 26.37 -43.57
N ALA A 312 -93.74 27.35 -42.68
CA ALA A 312 -94.80 28.32 -42.36
C ALA A 312 -95.18 29.19 -43.59
N ALA A 313 -94.20 29.67 -44.36
CA ALA A 313 -94.45 30.38 -45.61
C ALA A 313 -95.20 29.49 -46.62
N LYS A 314 -94.76 28.23 -46.81
CA LYS A 314 -95.45 27.26 -47.68
C LYS A 314 -96.85 26.88 -47.18
N LEU A 315 -97.12 26.95 -45.87
CA LEU A 315 -98.47 26.80 -45.33
C LEU A 315 -99.35 28.01 -45.71
N THR A 316 -98.84 29.24 -45.59
CA THR A 316 -99.60 30.44 -46.02
C THR A 316 -99.83 30.50 -47.53
N GLU A 317 -98.87 30.03 -48.34
CA GLU A 317 -99.00 29.88 -49.80
C GLU A 317 -100.07 28.86 -50.17
N ASN A 318 -100.10 27.68 -49.52
CA ASN A 318 -101.16 26.70 -49.69
C ASN A 318 -102.54 27.24 -49.27
N GLN A 319 -102.62 28.03 -48.20
CA GLN A 319 -103.87 28.67 -47.78
C GLN A 319 -104.34 29.71 -48.81
N ALA A 320 -103.43 30.54 -49.34
CA ALA A 320 -103.76 31.50 -50.40
C ALA A 320 -104.30 30.78 -51.65
N LEU A 321 -103.55 29.79 -52.17
CA LEU A 321 -103.97 28.97 -53.32
C LEU A 321 -105.33 28.29 -53.08
N ALA A 322 -105.57 27.73 -51.90
CA ALA A 322 -106.86 27.11 -51.55
C ALA A 322 -108.03 28.12 -51.50
N THR A 323 -107.79 29.40 -51.20
CA THR A 323 -108.80 30.46 -51.34
C THR A 323 -109.00 30.91 -52.80
N GLU A 324 -107.95 30.83 -53.62
CA GLU A 324 -108.00 31.19 -55.04
C GLU A 324 -108.74 30.14 -55.87
N THR A 325 -108.48 28.84 -55.65
CA THR A 325 -109.27 27.75 -56.26
C THR A 325 -110.77 27.90 -55.95
N ARG A 326 -111.13 28.24 -54.70
CA ARG A 326 -112.53 28.47 -54.30
C ARG A 326 -113.20 29.66 -55.02
N LYS A 327 -112.43 30.69 -55.41
CA LYS A 327 -112.95 31.78 -56.26
C LYS A 327 -113.17 31.26 -57.68
N ILE A 328 -112.18 30.59 -58.26
CA ILE A 328 -112.24 30.03 -59.61
C ILE A 328 -113.43 29.06 -59.76
N ASP A 329 -113.71 28.21 -58.76
CA ASP A 329 -114.89 27.33 -58.74
C ASP A 329 -116.22 28.10 -58.73
N SER A 330 -116.29 29.21 -57.96
CA SER A 330 -117.44 30.14 -57.99
C SER A 330 -117.62 30.76 -59.38
N ASP A 331 -116.53 31.23 -59.98
CA ASP A 331 -116.58 32.01 -61.21
C ASP A 331 -116.89 31.11 -62.41
N ILE A 332 -116.40 29.86 -62.41
CA ILE A 332 -116.82 28.79 -63.34
C ILE A 332 -118.33 28.51 -63.22
N SER A 333 -118.89 28.52 -62.00
CA SER A 333 -120.33 28.35 -61.77
C SER A 333 -121.15 29.50 -62.36
N GLN A 334 -120.69 30.75 -62.19
CA GLN A 334 -121.33 31.93 -62.75
C GLN A 334 -121.26 31.95 -64.30
N LEU A 335 -120.08 31.73 -64.88
CA LEU A 335 -119.87 31.70 -66.34
C LEU A 335 -120.73 30.63 -67.04
N ARG A 336 -121.00 29.48 -66.39
CA ARG A 336 -121.95 28.47 -66.90
C ARG A 336 -123.39 28.99 -67.00
N GLN A 337 -123.84 29.84 -66.08
CA GLN A 337 -125.15 30.51 -66.22
C GLN A 337 -125.14 31.54 -67.35
N GLU A 338 -124.05 32.28 -67.52
CA GLU A 338 -123.96 33.35 -68.54
C GLU A 338 -123.91 32.81 -69.98
N ILE A 339 -123.16 31.72 -70.23
CA ILE A 339 -123.16 31.03 -71.54
C ILE A 339 -124.58 30.60 -71.95
N THR A 340 -125.41 30.20 -70.97
CA THR A 340 -126.81 29.80 -71.17
C THR A 340 -127.75 31.00 -71.47
N ARG A 341 -127.32 32.23 -71.15
CA ARG A 341 -128.01 33.48 -71.55
C ARG A 341 -127.51 33.99 -72.90
N ALA A 342 -126.19 34.02 -73.12
CA ALA A 342 -125.56 34.56 -74.32
C ALA A 342 -125.96 33.82 -75.60
N THR A 343 -126.09 32.49 -75.53
CA THR A 343 -126.56 31.66 -76.66
C THR A 343 -127.92 32.11 -77.20
N LYS A 344 -128.88 32.47 -76.33
CA LYS A 344 -130.20 32.97 -76.72
C LYS A 344 -130.17 34.36 -77.38
N MET A 345 -129.13 35.16 -77.10
CA MET A 345 -129.00 36.53 -77.61
C MET A 345 -128.31 36.60 -78.98
N LYS A 346 -127.40 35.66 -79.27
CA LYS A 346 -126.65 35.59 -80.53
C LYS A 346 -127.56 35.49 -81.76
N ASP A 347 -128.59 34.65 -81.70
CA ASP A 347 -129.45 34.35 -82.86
C ASP A 347 -130.38 35.52 -83.25
N ALA A 348 -130.57 36.51 -82.36
CA ALA A 348 -131.35 37.71 -82.64
C ALA A 348 -130.57 38.76 -83.49
N MET A 349 -129.25 38.86 -83.31
CA MET A 349 -128.44 39.91 -83.94
C MET A 349 -128.11 39.63 -85.43
N LEU A 350 -128.02 38.36 -85.82
CA LEU A 350 -127.63 37.94 -87.18
C LEU A 350 -128.52 38.48 -88.32
N LYS A 351 -129.73 38.97 -88.02
CA LYS A 351 -130.63 39.55 -89.02
C LYS A 351 -130.38 41.03 -89.34
N LYS A 352 -129.64 41.79 -88.51
CA LYS A 352 -129.47 43.25 -88.71
C LYS A 352 -128.25 43.66 -89.53
N LEU A 353 -127.24 42.80 -89.67
CA LEU A 353 -125.90 43.21 -90.14
C LEU A 353 -125.78 43.42 -91.67
N LYS A 354 -126.83 43.14 -92.45
CA LYS A 354 -126.81 43.19 -93.93
C LYS A 354 -127.01 44.58 -94.57
N VAL A 355 -127.10 45.66 -93.79
CA VAL A 355 -127.60 46.97 -94.26
C VAL A 355 -126.52 48.07 -94.30
N ILE A 356 -125.37 47.90 -93.65
CA ILE A 356 -124.44 49.00 -93.34
C ILE A 356 -123.22 49.09 -94.28
N ASP A 357 -122.87 48.02 -95.00
CA ASP A 357 -121.60 47.97 -95.77
C ASP A 357 -121.53 48.85 -97.04
N SER A 358 -122.64 49.46 -97.49
CA SER A 358 -122.73 50.09 -98.82
C SER A 358 -122.29 51.56 -98.94
N GLU A 359 -122.11 52.29 -97.83
CA GLU A 359 -121.93 53.76 -97.86
C GLU A 359 -120.47 54.24 -97.66
N ARG A 360 -119.53 53.31 -97.48
CA ARG A 360 -118.20 53.57 -96.91
C ARG A 360 -117.16 54.20 -97.85
N ASP A 361 -117.29 54.03 -99.16
CA ASP A 361 -116.12 54.07 -100.06
C ASP A 361 -115.80 55.42 -100.74
N ALA A 362 -116.52 56.51 -100.42
CA ALA A 362 -116.49 57.74 -101.21
C ALA A 362 -115.35 58.75 -100.96
N VAL A 363 -115.01 59.10 -99.70
CA VAL A 363 -114.36 60.40 -99.37
C VAL A 363 -112.92 60.26 -98.83
N LYS A 364 -112.10 59.37 -99.41
CA LYS A 364 -110.85 58.90 -98.77
C LYS A 364 -109.53 59.45 -99.35
N ARG A 365 -109.50 60.64 -100.00
CA ARG A 365 -108.35 61.05 -100.86
C ARG A 365 -107.77 62.48 -100.79
N GLU A 366 -108.42 63.53 -100.26
CA GLU A 366 -107.87 64.91 -100.33
C GLU A 366 -106.91 65.28 -99.17
N ALA A 367 -105.95 64.40 -98.84
CA ALA A 367 -105.22 64.43 -97.56
C ALA A 367 -103.71 64.77 -97.63
N GLU A 368 -103.17 65.28 -98.76
CA GLU A 368 -101.71 65.25 -99.01
C GLU A 368 -100.94 66.60 -99.02
N THR A 369 -101.54 67.74 -99.38
CA THR A 369 -100.75 68.77 -100.09
C THR A 369 -99.88 69.73 -99.26
N ILE A 370 -100.23 70.11 -98.01
CA ILE A 370 -99.48 71.16 -97.28
C ILE A 370 -99.00 70.70 -95.90
N ARG A 371 -97.70 70.38 -95.83
CA ARG A 371 -96.89 70.23 -94.60
C ARG A 371 -95.69 71.19 -94.64
N GLY A 372 -95.90 72.37 -95.21
CA GLY A 372 -94.84 73.24 -95.75
C GLY A 372 -94.50 74.49 -94.94
N GLN A 373 -93.78 74.30 -93.82
CA GLN A 373 -93.00 75.33 -93.10
C GLN A 373 -93.81 76.46 -92.38
N GLY A 374 -93.15 77.12 -91.41
CA GLY A 374 -93.78 78.04 -90.44
C GLY A 374 -94.35 77.26 -89.24
N ASN A 375 -93.92 77.40 -87.98
CA ASN A 375 -93.58 78.61 -87.21
C ASN A 375 -94.64 79.72 -87.38
N SER A 376 -95.38 80.13 -86.36
CA SER A 376 -95.21 79.87 -84.91
C SER A 376 -96.50 80.08 -84.12
N LEU A 377 -96.54 79.51 -82.91
CA LEU A 377 -97.56 79.75 -81.86
C LEU A 377 -98.99 79.39 -82.28
N GLU A 378 -99.48 78.25 -81.79
CA GLU A 378 -100.50 78.29 -80.72
C GLU A 378 -100.62 76.90 -80.08
N ARG A 379 -100.56 76.87 -78.75
CA ARG A 379 -101.01 75.72 -77.98
C ARG A 379 -102.24 76.17 -77.22
N GLU A 380 -103.38 75.65 -77.67
CA GLU A 380 -104.66 75.60 -76.94
C GLU A 380 -105.15 76.99 -76.47
N VAL A 381 -106.03 77.64 -77.25
CA VAL A 381 -107.50 77.58 -77.05
C VAL A 381 -107.91 78.36 -75.79
N GLU A 382 -108.77 79.38 -75.87
CA GLU A 382 -110.20 79.21 -76.17
C GLU A 382 -110.90 80.55 -76.58
N VAL A 383 -111.98 80.46 -77.38
CA VAL A 383 -113.27 81.23 -77.27
C VAL A 383 -113.20 82.77 -77.09
N GLU A 384 -113.85 83.61 -77.91
CA GLU A 384 -114.72 83.38 -79.07
C GLU A 384 -115.06 84.69 -79.83
N LYS A 385 -115.80 84.55 -80.94
CA LYS A 385 -116.45 85.56 -81.81
C LYS A 385 -115.53 86.20 -82.88
N ARG A 386 -115.85 86.10 -84.18
CA ARG A 386 -117.09 86.50 -84.91
C ARG A 386 -117.28 88.02 -84.81
N GLU A 387 -117.52 88.77 -85.88
CA GLU A 387 -118.14 88.47 -87.20
C GLU A 387 -117.22 89.02 -88.33
N ALA A 388 -117.03 88.38 -89.49
CA ALA A 388 -117.93 87.93 -90.56
C ALA A 388 -118.37 89.05 -91.55
N ALA A 389 -118.53 88.65 -92.82
CA ALA A 389 -119.14 89.39 -93.95
C ALA A 389 -118.43 90.61 -94.58
N ALA A 390 -117.91 90.36 -95.79
CA ALA A 390 -118.20 91.10 -97.03
C ALA A 390 -117.90 92.62 -97.18
N ALA A 391 -116.82 92.88 -97.92
CA ALA A 391 -116.78 93.66 -99.18
C ALA A 391 -117.25 95.14 -99.28
N LYS A 392 -116.42 95.92 -99.98
CA LYS A 392 -116.60 97.27 -100.57
C LYS A 392 -116.54 98.50 -99.63
N ALA A 393 -115.56 99.36 -99.94
CA ALA A 393 -115.67 100.84 -100.07
C ALA A 393 -115.95 101.68 -98.79
N GLN A 394 -115.58 102.96 -98.69
CA GLN A 394 -114.61 103.81 -99.43
C GLN A 394 -114.32 105.07 -98.59
N ALA A 395 -113.06 105.55 -98.59
CA ALA A 395 -112.66 106.89 -98.14
C ALA A 395 -112.98 107.22 -96.63
N ILE A 396 -112.58 108.32 -96.00
CA ILE A 396 -112.13 109.66 -96.41
C ILE A 396 -110.98 110.14 -95.49
N GLU A 397 -109.92 110.75 -96.08
CA GLU A 397 -108.90 111.66 -95.46
C GLU A 397 -108.06 111.16 -94.25
N VAL A 398 -106.83 111.63 -93.92
CA VAL A 398 -105.79 112.49 -94.54
C VAL A 398 -104.47 112.14 -93.79
N ARG A 399 -103.24 112.21 -94.33
CA ARG A 399 -102.70 112.97 -95.48
C ARG A 399 -101.57 112.19 -96.16
N ALA A 400 -101.48 112.32 -97.49
CA ALA A 400 -100.21 112.21 -98.20
C ALA A 400 -100.00 113.53 -98.95
N GLU A 401 -98.98 114.31 -98.56
CA GLU A 401 -98.55 115.52 -99.27
C GLU A 401 -97.02 115.67 -99.20
N LEU A 402 -96.29 115.81 -100.30
CA LEU A 402 -96.53 115.31 -101.66
C LEU A 402 -95.20 115.29 -102.47
N GLU A 403 -95.34 114.97 -103.74
CA GLU A 403 -94.39 114.84 -104.85
C GLU A 403 -93.22 115.85 -105.00
N GLU A 404 -92.13 115.27 -105.52
CA GLU A 404 -91.33 115.75 -106.66
C GLU A 404 -90.28 116.89 -106.48
N LEU A 405 -89.45 117.04 -107.51
CA LEU A 405 -88.05 117.44 -107.45
C LEU A 405 -87.77 118.62 -108.39
N ARG A 406 -86.97 119.59 -107.92
CA ARG A 406 -86.40 120.75 -108.70
C ARG A 406 -87.44 121.84 -109.02
N ALA A 407 -87.13 123.14 -109.15
CA ALA A 407 -85.87 123.89 -109.37
C ALA A 407 -86.05 125.35 -108.87
N ALA A 408 -85.10 126.30 -108.82
CA ALA A 408 -83.64 126.36 -108.61
C ALA A 408 -83.18 127.85 -108.62
N LEU A 409 -81.90 128.12 -108.32
CA LEU A 409 -81.06 129.25 -108.85
C LEU A 409 -81.02 130.65 -108.16
N GLU A 410 -79.87 130.96 -107.50
CA GLU A 410 -79.01 132.20 -107.49
C GLU A 410 -79.60 133.64 -107.32
N LYS A 411 -78.90 134.79 -107.09
CA LYS A 411 -77.48 135.30 -107.02
C LYS A 411 -77.50 136.67 -106.24
N SER A 412 -76.49 137.53 -105.95
CA SER A 412 -75.02 137.66 -106.12
C SER A 412 -74.44 138.80 -105.19
N ALA A 413 -73.10 138.97 -105.10
CA ALA A 413 -72.29 140.13 -104.61
C ALA A 413 -72.43 140.60 -103.12
N ASP A 414 -71.41 140.90 -102.28
CA ASP A 414 -69.94 141.13 -102.32
C ASP A 414 -69.41 142.60 -102.48
N SER A 415 -68.22 142.85 -101.92
CA SER A 415 -67.28 143.99 -102.15
C SER A 415 -67.17 145.18 -101.16
N THR A 416 -67.10 144.93 -99.84
CA THR A 416 -66.50 145.91 -98.87
C THR A 416 -65.54 145.31 -97.83
N GLN A 417 -65.44 143.98 -97.72
CA GLN A 417 -64.89 143.31 -96.53
C GLN A 417 -63.34 143.13 -96.51
N ARG A 418 -62.64 143.45 -97.60
CA ARG A 418 -61.28 142.91 -97.86
C ARG A 418 -60.12 143.63 -97.17
N GLN A 419 -60.26 144.92 -96.78
CA GLN A 419 -59.16 145.66 -96.12
C GLN A 419 -58.99 145.35 -94.62
N VAL A 420 -60.05 144.93 -93.91
CA VAL A 420 -60.00 144.64 -92.46
C VAL A 420 -59.29 143.29 -92.15
N ALA A 421 -59.20 142.39 -93.13
CA ALA A 421 -58.68 141.04 -92.94
C ALA A 421 -57.17 140.99 -92.66
N ILE A 422 -56.38 141.84 -93.33
CA ILE A 422 -54.91 141.74 -93.34
C ILE A 422 -54.31 142.07 -91.96
N ALA A 423 -54.81 143.11 -91.29
CA ALA A 423 -54.33 143.52 -89.96
C ALA A 423 -54.51 142.43 -88.89
N LYS A 424 -55.62 141.67 -88.95
CA LYS A 424 -55.91 140.56 -88.03
C LYS A 424 -54.98 139.36 -88.23
N LEU A 425 -54.42 139.18 -89.43
CA LEU A 425 -53.56 138.04 -89.75
C LEU A 425 -52.17 138.20 -89.11
N ASN A 426 -51.56 139.38 -89.23
CA ASN A 426 -50.26 139.67 -88.60
C ASN A 426 -50.31 139.59 -87.07
N GLN A 427 -51.39 140.05 -86.45
CA GLN A 427 -51.58 139.94 -85.00
C GLN A 427 -51.69 138.48 -84.52
N LYS A 428 -52.21 137.57 -85.38
CA LYS A 428 -52.28 136.15 -85.06
C LYS A 428 -50.88 135.50 -85.07
N MET A 429 -50.08 135.76 -86.11
CA MET A 429 -48.79 135.09 -86.30
C MET A 429 -47.76 135.40 -85.19
N ILE A 430 -47.80 136.61 -84.61
CA ILE A 430 -47.00 136.93 -83.41
C ILE A 430 -47.42 136.05 -82.23
N LYS A 431 -48.74 135.92 -82.01
CA LYS A 431 -49.32 135.17 -80.90
C LYS A 431 -49.08 133.65 -81.01
N ASP A 432 -49.06 133.14 -82.23
CA ASP A 432 -48.74 131.75 -82.52
C ASP A 432 -47.25 131.46 -82.16
N LEU A 433 -46.30 132.35 -82.52
CA LEU A 433 -44.88 132.23 -82.16
C LEU A 433 -44.59 132.43 -80.66
N GLU A 434 -45.34 133.30 -79.97
CA GLU A 434 -45.31 133.40 -78.50
C GLU A 434 -45.77 132.09 -77.84
N GLY A 435 -46.73 131.40 -78.46
CA GLY A 435 -47.18 130.05 -78.09
C GLY A 435 -46.06 129.01 -78.19
N ASP A 436 -45.35 128.95 -79.33
CA ASP A 436 -44.25 128.01 -79.54
C ASP A 436 -43.09 128.24 -78.55
N ILE A 437 -42.72 129.51 -78.30
CA ILE A 437 -41.68 129.85 -77.31
C ILE A 437 -42.11 129.44 -75.88
N SER A 438 -43.40 129.54 -75.56
CA SER A 438 -43.96 129.01 -74.30
C SER A 438 -43.90 127.48 -74.25
N GLY A 439 -44.23 126.82 -75.36
CA GLY A 439 -44.13 125.38 -75.54
C GLY A 439 -42.72 124.84 -75.28
N PHE A 440 -41.71 125.38 -75.97
CA PHE A 440 -40.31 124.95 -75.78
C PHE A 440 -39.77 125.23 -74.37
N LYS A 441 -40.21 126.32 -73.71
CA LYS A 441 -39.90 126.58 -72.29
C LYS A 441 -40.52 125.52 -71.37
N SER A 442 -41.76 125.11 -71.63
CA SER A 442 -42.44 124.01 -70.93
C SER A 442 -41.70 122.69 -71.14
N GLU A 443 -41.34 122.35 -72.38
CA GLU A 443 -40.64 121.10 -72.71
C GLU A 443 -39.25 121.02 -72.07
N SER A 444 -38.47 122.11 -72.10
CA SER A 444 -37.19 122.17 -71.39
C SER A 444 -37.37 122.02 -69.87
N MET A 445 -38.46 122.55 -69.30
CA MET A 445 -38.75 122.37 -67.87
C MET A 445 -39.15 120.92 -67.54
N LYS A 446 -39.87 120.21 -68.42
CA LYS A 446 -40.12 118.76 -68.28
C LYS A 446 -38.80 117.98 -68.33
N GLN A 447 -37.94 118.25 -69.32
CA GLN A 447 -36.66 117.57 -69.48
C GLN A 447 -35.72 117.78 -68.28
N ARG A 448 -35.65 119.00 -67.72
CA ARG A 448 -34.90 119.26 -66.47
C ARG A 448 -35.45 118.49 -65.28
N LYS A 449 -36.78 118.37 -65.14
CA LYS A 449 -37.40 117.53 -64.09
C LYS A 449 -37.05 116.05 -64.28
N MET A 450 -37.07 115.56 -65.52
CA MET A 450 -36.72 114.17 -65.85
C MET A 450 -35.25 113.86 -65.57
N LEU A 451 -34.33 114.76 -65.91
CA LEU A 451 -32.92 114.64 -65.55
C LEU A 451 -32.73 114.58 -64.03
N TYR A 452 -33.34 115.50 -63.28
CA TYR A 452 -33.25 115.51 -61.82
C TYR A 452 -33.82 114.23 -61.16
N THR A 453 -34.89 113.64 -61.71
CA THR A 453 -35.38 112.34 -61.23
C THR A 453 -34.40 111.20 -61.55
N LEU A 454 -33.83 111.17 -62.75
CA LEU A 454 -32.87 110.13 -63.16
C LEU A 454 -31.54 110.25 -62.41
N GLU A 455 -31.07 111.46 -62.11
CA GLU A 455 -29.89 111.70 -61.26
C GLU A 455 -30.14 111.17 -59.84
N LYS A 456 -31.30 111.50 -59.25
CA LYS A 456 -31.68 111.02 -57.92
C LYS A 456 -31.90 109.49 -57.87
N GLU A 457 -32.41 108.89 -58.94
CA GLU A 457 -32.51 107.44 -59.08
C GLU A 457 -31.12 106.80 -59.22
N ARG A 458 -30.19 107.39 -59.98
CA ARG A 458 -28.80 106.92 -60.07
C ARG A 458 -28.09 106.96 -58.72
N GLU A 459 -28.27 108.03 -57.95
CA GLU A 459 -27.73 108.14 -56.58
C GLU A 459 -28.35 107.10 -55.64
N LYS A 460 -29.68 106.93 -55.70
CA LYS A 460 -30.39 105.90 -54.92
C LYS A 460 -29.88 104.49 -55.23
N PHE A 461 -29.83 104.09 -56.51
CA PHE A 461 -29.36 102.77 -56.90
C PHE A 461 -27.85 102.57 -56.62
N GLY A 462 -27.05 103.64 -56.68
CA GLY A 462 -25.65 103.60 -56.23
C GLY A 462 -25.52 103.32 -54.73
N ALA A 463 -26.35 103.95 -53.90
CA ALA A 463 -26.40 103.69 -52.47
C ALA A 463 -26.92 102.26 -52.16
N GLU A 464 -28.00 101.82 -52.80
CA GLU A 464 -28.54 100.46 -52.66
C GLU A 464 -27.54 99.38 -53.08
N ALA A 465 -26.79 99.60 -54.17
CA ALA A 465 -25.72 98.70 -54.59
C ALA A 465 -24.54 98.67 -53.61
N SER A 466 -24.15 99.82 -53.04
CA SER A 466 -23.09 99.90 -52.03
C SER A 466 -23.47 99.21 -50.72
N ASP A 467 -24.71 99.38 -50.26
CA ASP A 467 -25.26 98.75 -49.06
C ASP A 467 -25.43 97.23 -49.26
N ALA A 468 -25.92 96.79 -50.42
CA ALA A 468 -25.99 95.37 -50.79
C ALA A 468 -24.59 94.72 -50.81
N ASN A 469 -23.58 95.40 -51.37
CA ASN A 469 -22.21 94.89 -51.43
C ASN A 469 -21.55 94.84 -50.04
N ALA A 470 -21.81 95.83 -49.17
CA ALA A 470 -21.38 95.81 -47.78
C ALA A 470 -22.01 94.65 -46.98
N LYS A 471 -23.31 94.40 -47.17
CA LYS A 471 -24.04 93.26 -46.57
C LYS A 471 -23.51 91.92 -47.08
N PHE A 472 -23.19 91.81 -48.38
CA PHE A 472 -22.57 90.62 -48.95
C PHE A 472 -21.19 90.36 -48.33
N ALA A 473 -20.32 91.37 -48.23
CA ALA A 473 -19.01 91.25 -47.60
C ALA A 473 -19.10 90.83 -46.12
N ALA A 474 -20.03 91.41 -45.36
CA ALA A 474 -20.28 91.04 -43.96
C ALA A 474 -20.76 89.59 -43.81
N ALA A 475 -21.67 89.13 -44.67
CA ALA A 475 -22.12 87.74 -44.69
C ALA A 475 -21.00 86.76 -45.07
N LEU A 476 -20.09 87.16 -45.96
CA LEU A 476 -18.95 86.34 -46.40
C LEU A 476 -17.91 86.17 -45.27
N GLU A 477 -17.66 87.21 -44.47
CA GLU A 477 -16.85 87.08 -43.24
C GLU A 477 -17.57 86.26 -42.14
N GLU A 478 -18.89 86.37 -41.98
CA GLU A 478 -19.60 85.46 -41.07
C GLU A 478 -19.43 84.00 -41.52
N VAL A 479 -19.60 83.69 -42.82
CA VAL A 479 -19.39 82.33 -43.36
C VAL A 479 -18.00 81.80 -43.03
N LYS A 480 -16.92 82.57 -43.30
CA LYS A 480 -15.55 82.18 -42.93
C LYS A 480 -15.38 81.91 -41.43
N LEU A 481 -15.99 82.75 -40.59
CA LEU A 481 -15.91 82.63 -39.14
C LEU A 481 -16.67 81.37 -38.66
N ARG A 482 -17.82 81.04 -39.29
CA ARG A 482 -18.52 79.76 -39.09
C ARG A 482 -17.65 78.58 -39.55
N GLU A 483 -17.03 78.65 -40.73
CA GLU A 483 -16.13 77.60 -41.26
C GLU A 483 -14.95 77.33 -40.31
N MET A 484 -14.32 78.36 -39.75
CA MET A 484 -13.30 78.18 -38.71
C MET A 484 -13.85 77.49 -37.46
N THR A 485 -15.04 77.88 -36.97
CA THR A 485 -15.65 77.19 -35.81
C THR A 485 -16.02 75.73 -36.12
N ILE A 486 -16.39 75.41 -37.36
CA ILE A 486 -16.66 74.04 -37.80
C ILE A 486 -15.37 73.22 -37.81
N LEU A 487 -14.26 73.76 -38.33
CA LEU A 487 -12.94 73.10 -38.29
C LEU A 487 -12.45 72.85 -36.86
N ASP A 488 -12.59 73.84 -35.96
CA ASP A 488 -12.24 73.68 -34.55
C ASP A 488 -13.11 72.63 -33.82
N LEU A 489 -14.40 72.55 -34.16
CA LEU A 489 -15.30 71.54 -33.61
C LEU A 489 -15.01 70.14 -34.18
N GLN A 490 -14.76 70.02 -35.49
CA GLN A 490 -14.32 68.76 -36.12
C GLN A 490 -13.01 68.27 -35.50
N LYS A 491 -12.03 69.15 -35.29
CA LYS A 491 -10.78 68.81 -34.60
C LYS A 491 -11.05 68.29 -33.19
N LYS A 492 -11.87 68.98 -32.39
CA LYS A 492 -12.27 68.54 -31.05
C LYS A 492 -13.01 67.19 -31.04
N ILE A 493 -13.81 66.91 -32.06
CA ILE A 493 -14.44 65.59 -32.26
C ILE A 493 -13.36 64.54 -32.51
N THR A 494 -12.46 64.73 -33.47
CA THR A 494 -11.38 63.76 -33.76
C THR A 494 -10.44 63.53 -32.57
N GLU A 495 -10.14 64.56 -31.78
CA GLU A 495 -9.39 64.43 -30.53
C GLU A 495 -10.19 63.70 -29.43
N GLY A 496 -11.52 63.80 -29.44
CA GLY A 496 -12.42 63.08 -28.55
C GLY A 496 -12.52 61.60 -28.92
N ASP A 497 -12.72 61.30 -30.20
CA ASP A 497 -12.77 59.94 -30.74
C ASP A 497 -11.44 59.20 -30.52
N ALA A 498 -10.29 59.85 -30.75
CA ALA A 498 -8.98 59.27 -30.46
C ALA A 498 -8.80 58.92 -28.97
N LYS A 499 -9.28 59.78 -28.06
CA LYS A 499 -9.28 59.51 -26.61
C LYS A 499 -10.25 58.38 -26.25
N LEU A 500 -11.42 58.32 -26.90
CA LEU A 500 -12.39 57.23 -26.70
C LEU A 500 -11.80 55.88 -27.14
N GLN A 501 -11.17 55.82 -28.31
CA GLN A 501 -10.47 54.64 -28.82
C GLN A 501 -9.38 54.18 -27.83
N GLN A 502 -8.54 55.12 -27.35
CA GLN A 502 -7.49 54.83 -26.37
C GLN A 502 -8.06 54.26 -25.04
N GLN A 503 -9.16 54.82 -24.55
CA GLN A 503 -9.84 54.34 -23.35
C GLN A 503 -10.51 52.96 -23.56
N GLN A 504 -11.04 52.68 -24.75
CA GLN A 504 -11.54 51.35 -25.10
C GLN A 504 -10.42 50.31 -25.08
N THR A 505 -9.27 50.58 -25.73
CA THR A 505 -8.13 49.66 -25.72
C THR A 505 -7.57 49.44 -24.31
N LEU A 506 -7.50 50.48 -23.47
CA LEU A 506 -7.11 50.37 -22.06
C LEU A 506 -8.10 49.51 -21.26
N TYR A 507 -9.41 49.71 -21.46
CA TYR A 507 -10.45 48.90 -20.81
C TYR A 507 -10.39 47.43 -21.25
N GLU A 508 -10.16 47.16 -22.54
CA GLU A 508 -10.01 45.81 -23.08
C GLU A 508 -8.76 45.11 -22.54
N ALA A 509 -7.63 45.80 -22.42
CA ALA A 509 -6.43 45.30 -21.78
C ALA A 509 -6.68 44.94 -20.30
N VAL A 510 -7.24 45.86 -19.50
CA VAL A 510 -7.58 45.61 -18.09
C VAL A 510 -8.59 44.48 -17.93
N ARG A 511 -9.56 44.35 -18.86
CA ARG A 511 -10.52 43.24 -18.89
C ARG A 511 -9.87 41.91 -19.22
N SER A 512 -8.89 41.90 -20.14
CA SER A 512 -8.07 40.73 -20.46
C SER A 512 -7.25 40.29 -19.26
N ASP A 513 -6.49 41.20 -18.65
CA ASP A 513 -5.67 40.95 -17.47
C ASP A 513 -6.51 40.44 -16.29
N ARG A 514 -7.66 41.06 -16.02
CA ARG A 514 -8.62 40.59 -15.00
C ARG A 514 -9.08 39.16 -15.28
N ASN A 515 -9.34 38.79 -16.53
CA ASN A 515 -9.73 37.43 -16.90
C ASN A 515 -8.56 36.44 -16.74
N LEU A 516 -7.33 36.84 -17.10
CA LEU A 516 -6.12 36.06 -16.91
C LEU A 516 -5.84 35.80 -15.42
N TYR A 517 -5.82 36.84 -14.59
CA TYR A 517 -5.65 36.69 -13.14
C TYR A 517 -6.79 35.88 -12.49
N SER A 518 -8.04 36.04 -12.96
CA SER A 518 -9.15 35.21 -12.50
C SER A 518 -9.00 33.73 -12.89
N LYS A 519 -8.40 33.41 -14.04
CA LYS A 519 -8.10 32.04 -14.45
C LYS A 519 -6.96 31.46 -13.59
N ASN A 520 -5.83 32.17 -13.53
CA ASN A 520 -4.66 31.73 -12.76
C ASN A 520 -4.99 31.53 -11.26
N LEU A 521 -5.91 32.35 -10.71
CA LEU A 521 -6.43 32.19 -9.35
C LEU A 521 -7.24 30.91 -9.16
N ILE A 522 -8.05 30.50 -10.14
CA ILE A 522 -8.80 29.24 -10.11
C ILE A 522 -7.83 28.06 -10.21
N GLU A 523 -6.89 28.09 -11.17
CA GLU A 523 -5.86 27.06 -11.34
C GLU A 523 -5.03 26.88 -10.05
N SER A 524 -4.64 27.99 -9.41
CA SER A 524 -3.95 27.97 -8.10
C SER A 524 -4.82 27.40 -6.96
N GLN A 525 -6.13 27.66 -6.98
CA GLN A 525 -7.06 27.12 -5.97
C GLN A 525 -7.28 25.61 -6.16
N ASP A 526 -7.36 25.14 -7.41
CA ASP A 526 -7.47 23.73 -7.76
C ASP A 526 -6.20 22.96 -7.38
N GLU A 527 -5.01 23.49 -7.69
CA GLU A 527 -3.71 22.94 -7.21
C GLU A 527 -3.66 22.85 -5.68
N ILE A 528 -4.06 23.92 -4.97
CA ILE A 528 -4.15 23.94 -3.50
C ILE A 528 -5.15 22.88 -3.00
N SER A 529 -6.24 22.62 -3.73
CA SER A 529 -7.21 21.58 -3.39
C SER A 529 -6.63 20.17 -3.58
N GLU A 530 -5.87 19.95 -4.66
CA GLU A 530 -5.24 18.68 -4.97
C GLU A 530 -4.10 18.38 -3.98
N MET A 531 -3.30 19.38 -3.62
CA MET A 531 -2.27 19.27 -2.59
C MET A 531 -2.86 19.01 -1.19
N LYS A 532 -4.02 19.60 -0.86
CA LYS A 532 -4.77 19.23 0.36
C LYS A 532 -5.29 17.79 0.32
N ARG A 533 -5.69 17.28 -0.86
CA ARG A 533 -6.08 15.87 -1.05
C ARG A 533 -4.89 14.92 -0.90
N LYS A 534 -3.76 15.21 -1.55
CA LYS A 534 -2.49 14.49 -1.41
C LYS A 534 -2.04 14.45 0.06
N PHE A 535 -2.10 15.58 0.76
CA PHE A 535 -1.80 15.66 2.19
C PHE A 535 -2.74 14.81 3.06
N LYS A 536 -4.07 14.82 2.82
CA LYS A 536 -5.00 13.93 3.53
C LYS A 536 -4.68 12.44 3.30
N ILE A 537 -4.33 12.04 2.07
CA ILE A 537 -3.95 10.66 1.74
C ILE A 537 -2.66 10.27 2.47
N MET A 538 -1.61 11.10 2.36
CA MET A 538 -0.31 10.85 3.00
C MET A 538 -0.42 10.83 4.54
N SER A 539 -1.29 11.66 5.13
CA SER A 539 -1.59 11.61 6.57
C SER A 539 -2.22 10.28 6.99
N HIS A 540 -3.12 9.72 6.18
CA HIS A 540 -3.72 8.42 6.46
C HIS A 540 -2.73 7.28 6.30
N GLN A 541 -1.84 7.33 5.29
CA GLN A 541 -0.74 6.38 5.13
C GLN A 541 0.24 6.42 6.32
N ILE A 542 0.54 7.62 6.86
CA ILE A 542 1.35 7.77 8.07
C ILE A 542 0.68 7.11 9.27
N GLU A 543 -0.65 7.24 9.43
CA GLU A 543 -1.36 6.58 10.54
C GLU A 543 -1.42 5.06 10.39
N GLN A 544 -1.69 4.55 9.18
CA GLN A 544 -1.60 3.11 8.87
C GLN A 544 -0.21 2.54 9.18
N LEU A 545 0.86 3.25 8.82
CA LEU A 545 2.23 2.84 9.10
C LEU A 545 2.55 2.85 10.62
N LYS A 546 1.99 3.78 11.40
CA LYS A 546 2.09 3.74 12.88
C LYS A 546 1.37 2.54 13.46
N GLU A 547 0.16 2.24 12.98
CA GLU A 547 -0.62 1.07 13.42
C GLU A 547 0.12 -0.23 13.09
N GLU A 548 0.71 -0.34 11.90
CA GLU A 548 1.59 -1.46 11.54
C GLU A 548 2.83 -1.57 12.44
N ILE A 549 3.48 -0.45 12.78
CA ILE A 549 4.65 -0.44 13.67
C ILE A 549 4.23 -0.91 15.07
N GLN A 550 3.15 -0.36 15.65
CA GLN A 550 2.65 -0.77 16.96
C GLN A 550 2.24 -2.26 16.99
N ALA A 551 1.65 -2.78 15.91
CA ALA A 551 1.33 -4.20 15.79
C ALA A 551 2.60 -5.08 15.75
N LYS A 552 3.64 -4.65 15.00
CA LYS A 552 4.94 -5.33 14.92
C LYS A 552 5.69 -5.28 16.26
N ASP A 553 5.72 -4.13 16.93
CA ASP A 553 6.31 -3.97 18.27
C ASP A 553 5.62 -4.88 19.29
N THR A 554 4.28 -4.94 19.28
CA THR A 554 3.50 -5.83 20.14
C THR A 554 3.83 -7.31 19.87
N SER A 555 4.10 -7.67 18.61
CA SER A 555 4.52 -9.03 18.25
C SER A 555 5.96 -9.34 18.65
N LEU A 556 6.89 -8.38 18.48
CA LEU A 556 8.28 -8.48 18.94
C LEU A 556 8.38 -8.67 20.45
N VAL A 557 7.58 -7.91 21.22
CA VAL A 557 7.50 -8.08 22.67
C VAL A 557 6.99 -9.49 23.04
N ARG A 558 5.99 -10.02 22.31
CA ARG A 558 5.48 -11.38 22.52
C ARG A 558 6.56 -12.44 22.25
N GLU A 559 7.22 -12.38 21.09
CA GLU A 559 8.30 -13.31 20.74
C GLU A 559 9.49 -13.19 21.70
N HIS A 560 9.79 -12.00 22.23
CA HIS A 560 10.83 -11.83 23.24
C HIS A 560 10.50 -12.57 24.55
N PHE A 561 9.25 -12.50 25.02
CA PHE A 561 8.80 -13.28 26.19
C PHE A 561 8.77 -14.78 25.92
N GLU A 562 8.34 -15.21 24.74
CA GLU A 562 8.35 -16.63 24.34
C GLU A 562 9.77 -17.18 24.23
N HIS A 563 10.70 -16.44 23.59
CA HIS A 563 12.12 -16.77 23.55
C HIS A 563 12.75 -16.82 24.95
N MET A 564 12.45 -15.86 25.83
CA MET A 564 12.95 -15.87 27.21
C MET A 564 12.45 -17.12 27.98
N LYS A 565 11.20 -17.53 27.78
CA LYS A 565 10.66 -18.77 28.35
C LYS A 565 11.39 -19.99 27.79
N VAL A 566 11.58 -20.08 26.47
CA VAL A 566 12.34 -21.19 25.83
C VAL A 566 13.78 -21.25 26.33
N VAL A 567 14.43 -20.11 26.58
CA VAL A 567 15.78 -20.05 27.18
C VAL A 567 15.78 -20.59 28.61
N GLN A 568 14.80 -20.22 29.45
CA GLN A 568 14.67 -20.77 30.80
C GLN A 568 14.41 -22.28 30.80
N ASP A 569 13.49 -22.76 29.96
CA ASP A 569 13.15 -24.19 29.87
C ASP A 569 14.32 -25.00 29.31
N ARG A 570 15.09 -24.46 28.35
CA ARG A 570 16.36 -25.02 27.87
C ARG A 570 17.40 -25.14 29.00
N GLU A 571 17.45 -24.20 29.93
CA GLU A 571 18.42 -24.23 31.03
C GLU A 571 18.01 -25.18 32.17
N LYS A 572 16.71 -25.34 32.43
CA LYS A 572 16.18 -26.45 33.27
C LYS A 572 16.56 -27.80 32.68
N LEU A 573 16.26 -28.02 31.39
CA LEU A 573 16.58 -29.26 30.69
C LEU A 573 18.09 -29.55 30.65
N LYS A 574 18.95 -28.53 30.55
CA LYS A 574 20.41 -28.69 30.69
C LYS A 574 20.84 -29.10 32.10
N ALA A 575 20.22 -28.53 33.14
CA ALA A 575 20.51 -28.90 34.52
C ALA A 575 20.05 -30.32 34.85
N GLU A 576 18.84 -30.70 34.39
CA GLU A 576 18.30 -32.06 34.49
C GLU A 576 19.16 -33.08 33.74
N LEU A 577 19.55 -32.78 32.50
CA LEU A 577 20.46 -33.65 31.73
C LEU A 577 21.83 -33.80 32.41
N ALA A 578 22.37 -32.74 33.01
CA ALA A 578 23.61 -32.81 33.77
C ALA A 578 23.49 -33.64 35.07
N THR A 579 22.33 -33.64 35.75
CA THR A 579 22.12 -34.52 36.91
C THR A 579 21.94 -35.98 36.49
N ILE A 580 21.25 -36.25 35.37
CA ILE A 580 21.10 -37.61 34.81
C ILE A 580 22.45 -38.17 34.36
N MET A 581 23.26 -37.41 33.61
CA MET A 581 24.61 -37.85 33.21
C MET A 581 25.50 -38.17 34.42
N LYS A 582 25.39 -37.40 35.51
CA LYS A 582 26.14 -37.68 36.75
C LYS A 582 25.62 -38.92 37.49
N GLN A 583 24.32 -39.21 37.41
CA GLN A 583 23.76 -40.46 37.93
C GLN A 583 24.24 -41.66 37.10
N GLU A 584 24.22 -41.56 35.77
CA GLU A 584 24.75 -42.57 34.85
C GLU A 584 26.25 -42.84 35.09
N GLU A 585 27.07 -41.80 35.25
CA GLU A 585 28.50 -41.92 35.56
C GLU A 585 28.75 -42.63 36.90
N ASN A 586 27.89 -42.41 37.91
CA ASN A 586 27.96 -43.11 39.20
C ASN A 586 27.51 -44.57 39.07
N MET A 587 26.37 -44.83 38.44
CA MET A 587 25.87 -46.20 38.18
C MET A 587 26.89 -47.03 37.39
N SER A 588 27.59 -46.43 36.42
CA SER A 588 28.64 -47.09 35.64
C SER A 588 29.86 -47.46 36.49
N LYS A 589 30.24 -46.62 37.47
CA LYS A 589 31.31 -46.95 38.44
C LYS A 589 30.89 -48.07 39.39
N GLU A 590 29.65 -48.06 39.86
CA GLU A 590 29.09 -49.14 40.68
C GLU A 590 29.04 -50.46 39.89
N GLU A 591 28.55 -50.44 38.64
CA GLU A 591 28.53 -51.59 37.75
C GLU A 591 29.95 -52.14 37.48
N ALA A 592 30.94 -51.25 37.29
CA ALA A 592 32.35 -51.65 37.16
C ALA A 592 32.90 -52.28 38.45
N SER A 593 32.53 -51.77 39.63
CA SER A 593 32.88 -52.37 40.93
C SER A 593 32.28 -53.77 41.07
N PHE A 594 30.98 -53.93 40.82
CA PHE A 594 30.31 -55.22 40.88
C PHE A 594 30.85 -56.23 39.86
N LYS A 595 31.20 -55.81 38.64
CA LYS A 595 31.92 -56.66 37.66
C LYS A 595 33.28 -57.11 38.20
N GLY A 596 34.01 -56.23 38.88
CA GLY A 596 35.28 -56.56 39.56
C GLY A 596 35.11 -57.52 40.74
N GLU A 597 34.03 -57.41 41.50
CA GLU A 597 33.69 -58.34 42.59
C GLU A 597 33.26 -59.71 42.07
N VAL A 598 32.39 -59.76 41.05
CA VAL A 598 32.01 -61.01 40.36
C VAL A 598 33.23 -61.72 39.77
N ALA A 599 34.19 -60.99 39.19
CA ALA A 599 35.43 -61.58 38.70
C ALA A 599 36.26 -62.23 39.83
N LYS A 600 36.40 -61.55 40.99
CA LYS A 600 37.09 -62.10 42.17
C LYS A 600 36.38 -63.33 42.74
N LEU A 601 35.05 -63.28 42.87
CA LEU A 601 34.24 -64.39 43.38
C LEU A 601 34.33 -65.61 42.45
N ASN A 602 34.27 -65.40 41.13
CA ASN A 602 34.46 -66.47 40.15
C ASN A 602 35.88 -67.08 40.22
N GLN A 603 36.92 -66.27 40.45
CA GLN A 603 38.27 -66.79 40.69
C GLN A 603 38.32 -67.67 41.96
N ILE A 604 37.77 -67.18 43.08
CA ILE A 604 37.72 -67.93 44.35
C ILE A 604 36.93 -69.24 44.20
N ILE A 605 35.82 -69.24 43.45
CA ILE A 605 35.05 -70.45 43.13
C ILE A 605 35.90 -71.44 42.31
N ASN A 606 36.58 -70.99 41.25
CA ASN A 606 37.43 -71.85 40.42
C ASN A 606 38.62 -72.44 41.22
N GLU A 607 39.22 -71.65 42.11
CA GLU A 607 40.29 -72.11 43.01
C GLU A 607 39.77 -73.15 44.01
N ALA A 608 38.60 -72.91 44.63
CA ALA A 608 37.96 -73.85 45.54
C ALA A 608 37.49 -75.15 44.85
N GLU A 609 36.97 -75.08 43.62
CA GLU A 609 36.61 -76.27 42.84
C GLU A 609 37.84 -77.10 42.43
N SER A 610 38.92 -76.43 42.05
CA SER A 610 40.22 -77.06 41.76
C SER A 610 40.77 -77.77 43.00
N GLU A 611 40.74 -77.12 44.16
CA GLU A 611 41.22 -77.71 45.42
C GLU A 611 40.34 -78.89 45.88
N ARG A 612 39.02 -78.75 45.80
CA ARG A 612 38.06 -79.83 46.05
C ARG A 612 38.29 -81.02 45.12
N LEU A 613 38.70 -80.80 43.88
CA LEU A 613 39.03 -81.86 42.92
C LEU A 613 40.36 -82.56 43.26
N LYS A 614 41.36 -81.86 43.80
CA LYS A 614 42.60 -82.48 44.34
C LYS A 614 42.28 -83.35 45.54
N GLN A 615 41.62 -82.78 46.56
CA GLN A 615 41.24 -83.47 47.80
C GLN A 615 40.38 -84.71 47.52
N ARG A 616 39.50 -84.65 46.51
CA ARG A 616 38.74 -85.82 46.05
C ARG A 616 39.64 -86.92 45.49
N LYS A 617 40.63 -86.59 44.65
CA LYS A 617 41.58 -87.57 44.10
C LYS A 617 42.47 -88.18 45.19
N GLU A 618 42.92 -87.37 46.14
CA GLU A 618 43.68 -87.83 47.31
C GLU A 618 42.85 -88.78 48.18
N PHE A 619 41.57 -88.45 48.43
CA PHE A 619 40.64 -89.35 49.10
C PHE A 619 40.41 -90.65 48.32
N GLU A 620 40.26 -90.60 46.99
CA GLU A 620 40.15 -91.78 46.14
C GLU A 620 41.42 -92.65 46.18
N VAL A 621 42.62 -92.05 46.30
CA VAL A 621 43.89 -92.80 46.55
C VAL A 621 43.86 -93.47 47.93
N VAL A 622 43.55 -92.74 49.00
CA VAL A 622 43.50 -93.28 50.38
C VAL A 622 42.45 -94.39 50.52
N VAL A 623 41.32 -94.30 49.81
CA VAL A 623 40.32 -95.38 49.73
C VAL A 623 40.89 -96.63 49.04
N ASN A 624 41.61 -96.46 47.92
CA ASN A 624 42.26 -97.59 47.25
C ASN A 624 43.35 -98.24 48.14
N GLU A 625 44.16 -97.44 48.84
CA GLU A 625 45.16 -97.93 49.79
C GLU A 625 44.51 -98.69 50.96
N ARG A 626 43.43 -98.14 51.54
CA ARG A 626 42.62 -98.79 52.58
C ARG A 626 42.10 -100.15 52.10
N ASP A 627 41.60 -100.24 50.88
CA ASP A 627 40.98 -101.46 50.36
C ASP A 627 42.02 -102.53 49.96
N ILE A 628 43.20 -102.10 49.50
CA ILE A 628 44.38 -102.96 49.33
C ILE A 628 44.83 -103.51 50.70
N LEU A 629 44.99 -102.65 51.71
CA LEU A 629 45.41 -103.04 53.06
C LEU A 629 44.37 -103.93 53.74
N GLY A 630 43.08 -103.64 53.60
CA GLY A 630 41.98 -104.49 54.08
C GLY A 630 42.02 -105.87 53.44
N THR A 631 42.23 -105.95 52.13
CA THR A 631 42.40 -107.22 51.40
C THR A 631 43.62 -108.01 51.88
N GLN A 632 44.75 -107.34 52.15
CA GLN A 632 45.94 -107.98 52.72
C GLN A 632 45.70 -108.48 54.15
N LEU A 633 44.99 -107.71 54.98
CA LEU A 633 44.70 -108.05 56.36
C LEU A 633 43.73 -109.23 56.48
N ILE A 634 42.73 -109.32 55.60
CA ILE A 634 41.87 -110.51 55.45
C ILE A 634 42.72 -111.74 55.14
N ARG A 635 43.56 -111.68 54.09
CA ARG A 635 44.45 -112.81 53.72
C ARG A 635 45.38 -113.21 54.88
N ARG A 636 45.91 -112.26 55.64
CA ARG A 636 46.75 -112.51 56.83
C ARG A 636 45.97 -113.17 57.96
N ASN A 637 44.69 -112.82 58.15
CA ASN A 637 43.81 -113.50 59.11
C ASN A 637 43.48 -114.93 58.65
N ASP A 638 43.25 -115.17 57.36
CA ASP A 638 43.03 -116.51 56.80
C ASP A 638 44.29 -117.39 56.93
N GLU A 639 45.48 -116.84 56.64
CA GLU A 639 46.78 -117.47 56.89
C GLU A 639 46.95 -117.83 58.37
N LEU A 640 46.65 -116.91 59.30
CA LEU A 640 46.70 -117.16 60.75
C LEU A 640 45.69 -118.23 61.20
N ALA A 641 44.46 -118.19 60.70
CA ALA A 641 43.44 -119.20 61.03
C ALA A 641 43.86 -120.60 60.55
N SER A 642 44.45 -120.70 59.36
CA SER A 642 45.03 -121.94 58.82
C SER A 642 46.20 -122.44 59.69
N LEU A 643 47.09 -121.54 60.13
CA LEU A 643 48.17 -121.87 61.06
C LEU A 643 47.65 -122.35 62.44
N TYR A 644 46.64 -121.68 63.01
CA TYR A 644 46.02 -122.12 64.27
C TYR A 644 45.36 -123.50 64.15
N GLN A 645 44.66 -123.80 63.05
CA GLN A 645 44.15 -125.14 62.79
C GLN A 645 45.27 -126.17 62.66
N LYS A 646 46.37 -125.83 61.98
CA LYS A 646 47.54 -126.70 61.84
C LYS A 646 48.21 -126.99 63.19
N ILE A 647 48.39 -125.99 64.05
CA ILE A 647 48.89 -126.13 65.42
C ILE A 647 47.96 -127.03 66.25
N LYS A 648 46.64 -126.78 66.19
CA LYS A 648 45.64 -127.58 66.91
C LYS A 648 45.63 -129.05 66.46
N LEU A 649 45.81 -129.31 65.17
CA LEU A 649 45.95 -130.65 64.62
C LEU A 649 47.23 -131.32 65.15
N GLN A 650 48.37 -130.61 65.08
CA GLN A 650 49.66 -131.10 65.60
C GLN A 650 49.63 -131.38 67.10
N GLN A 651 48.99 -130.54 67.91
CA GLN A 651 48.76 -130.77 69.34
C GLN A 651 47.90 -132.02 69.59
N CYS A 652 46.87 -132.24 68.77
CA CYS A 652 46.03 -133.44 68.87
C CYS A 652 46.83 -134.71 68.53
N THR A 653 47.67 -134.68 67.49
CA THR A 653 48.58 -135.77 67.14
C THR A 653 49.65 -136.01 68.22
N LEU A 654 50.22 -134.94 68.79
CA LEU A 654 51.20 -135.04 69.88
C LEU A 654 50.56 -135.71 71.10
N GLY A 655 49.39 -135.23 71.54
CA GLY A 655 48.63 -135.80 72.65
C GLY A 655 48.00 -137.17 72.36
N GLN A 656 48.09 -137.70 71.14
CA GLN A 656 47.86 -139.12 70.83
C GLN A 656 49.15 -139.92 71.02
N GLY A 657 50.28 -139.42 70.51
CA GLY A 657 51.61 -140.03 70.68
C GLY A 657 52.06 -140.11 72.15
N GLU A 658 51.80 -139.07 72.94
CA GLU A 658 52.07 -139.03 74.39
C GLU A 658 51.30 -140.11 75.16
N ARG A 659 50.03 -140.35 74.79
CA ARG A 659 49.22 -141.43 75.40
C ARG A 659 49.75 -142.81 75.01
N ALA A 660 50.02 -143.05 73.73
CA ALA A 660 50.61 -144.31 73.27
C ALA A 660 52.00 -144.57 73.87
N TYR A 661 52.77 -143.52 74.17
CA TYR A 661 54.03 -143.60 74.90
C TYR A 661 53.82 -143.90 76.38
N ALA A 662 52.84 -143.27 77.03
CA ALA A 662 52.50 -143.54 78.43
C ALA A 662 51.99 -144.98 78.64
N GLU A 663 51.20 -145.51 77.70
CA GLU A 663 50.78 -146.92 77.66
C GLU A 663 52.00 -147.85 77.56
N ARG A 664 52.90 -147.62 76.59
CA ARG A 664 54.18 -148.36 76.46
C ARG A 664 55.05 -148.31 77.73
N MET A 665 55.06 -147.19 78.44
CA MET A 665 55.80 -147.04 79.70
C MET A 665 55.11 -147.77 80.87
N ALA A 666 53.78 -147.86 80.88
CA ALA A 666 53.04 -148.68 81.84
C ALA A 666 53.28 -150.17 81.62
N ASP A 667 53.27 -150.65 80.37
CA ASP A 667 53.63 -152.02 79.99
C ASP A 667 55.06 -152.36 80.47
N HIS A 668 56.03 -151.45 80.23
CA HIS A 668 57.39 -151.61 80.71
C HIS A 668 57.49 -151.68 82.24
N GLY A 669 56.70 -150.86 82.95
CA GLY A 669 56.60 -150.88 84.40
C GLY A 669 55.99 -152.18 84.96
N ALA A 670 55.04 -152.79 84.26
CA ALA A 670 54.49 -154.11 84.59
C ALA A 670 55.56 -155.21 84.42
N LEU A 671 56.24 -155.25 83.27
CA LEU A 671 57.32 -156.22 83.01
C LEU A 671 58.47 -156.11 84.02
N LEU A 672 58.80 -154.90 84.50
CA LEU A 672 59.78 -154.70 85.57
C LEU A 672 59.31 -155.27 86.93
N LYS A 673 58.01 -155.20 87.25
CA LYS A 673 57.44 -155.87 88.42
C LYS A 673 57.55 -157.38 88.30
N ASP A 674 57.19 -157.95 87.16
CA ASP A 674 57.26 -159.40 86.94
C ASP A 674 58.70 -159.92 87.07
N ILE A 675 59.68 -159.19 86.51
CA ILE A 675 61.12 -159.47 86.70
C ILE A 675 61.52 -159.39 88.19
N SER A 676 60.94 -158.47 88.97
CA SER A 676 61.24 -158.35 90.40
C SER A 676 60.65 -159.51 91.24
N LEU A 677 59.44 -159.97 90.90
CA LEU A 677 58.79 -161.13 91.53
C LEU A 677 59.58 -162.42 91.24
N LEU A 678 59.89 -162.68 89.97
CA LEU A 678 60.69 -163.83 89.55
C LEU A 678 62.09 -163.86 90.21
N ARG A 679 62.69 -162.68 90.47
CA ARG A 679 63.95 -162.58 91.23
C ARG A 679 63.78 -162.89 92.71
N ALA A 680 62.67 -162.50 93.33
CA ALA A 680 62.37 -162.79 94.73
C ALA A 680 62.12 -164.29 94.95
N GLU A 681 61.38 -164.94 94.05
CA GLU A 681 61.19 -166.41 94.05
C GLU A 681 62.53 -167.14 93.91
N LEU A 682 63.39 -166.71 92.97
CA LEU A 682 64.73 -167.27 92.78
C LEU A 682 65.63 -167.12 94.03
N PHE A 683 65.48 -166.02 94.78
CA PHE A 683 66.19 -165.81 96.03
C PHE A 683 65.69 -166.74 97.14
N ALA A 684 64.37 -166.87 97.30
CA ALA A 684 63.76 -167.77 98.29
C ALA A 684 64.16 -169.24 98.05
N LEU A 685 64.12 -169.69 96.79
CA LEU A 685 64.58 -171.02 96.38
C LEU A 685 66.07 -171.24 96.71
N ARG A 686 66.94 -170.26 96.45
CA ARG A 686 68.37 -170.34 96.81
C ARG A 686 68.60 -170.40 98.32
N SER A 687 67.84 -169.64 99.11
CA SER A 687 67.94 -169.65 100.58
C SER A 687 67.42 -170.93 101.22
N SER A 688 66.61 -171.73 100.52
CA SER A 688 66.21 -173.07 100.98
C SER A 688 67.36 -174.08 100.85
N ILE A 689 68.15 -173.98 99.77
CA ILE A 689 69.28 -174.89 99.50
C ILE A 689 70.38 -174.76 100.56
N THR A 690 70.65 -173.55 101.07
CA THR A 690 71.70 -173.32 102.09
C THR A 690 71.43 -173.99 103.44
N ASN A 691 70.17 -174.26 103.78
CA ASN A 691 69.82 -174.95 105.03
C ASN A 691 70.08 -176.47 104.96
N LEU A 692 70.27 -177.02 103.75
CA LEU A 692 70.38 -178.46 103.51
C LEU A 692 71.73 -179.02 104.00
N ASP A 693 72.81 -178.23 103.95
CA ASP A 693 74.13 -178.64 104.45
C ASP A 693 74.29 -178.46 105.97
N ALA A 694 73.49 -177.58 106.60
CA ALA A 694 73.39 -177.50 108.06
C ALA A 694 72.79 -178.78 108.64
N LEU A 695 71.66 -179.25 108.07
CA LEU A 695 70.99 -180.50 108.47
C LEU A 695 71.87 -181.75 108.27
N LYS A 696 72.76 -181.77 107.27
CA LYS A 696 73.79 -182.83 107.10
C LYS A 696 74.85 -182.79 108.21
N SER A 697 75.24 -181.60 108.65
CA SER A 697 76.25 -181.43 109.71
C SER A 697 75.70 -181.87 111.07
N GLU A 698 74.44 -181.53 111.35
CA GLU A 698 73.71 -181.88 112.57
C GLU A 698 73.47 -183.40 112.70
N THR A 699 73.13 -184.07 111.59
CA THR A 699 73.02 -185.55 111.57
C THR A 699 74.35 -186.26 111.80
N PHE A 700 75.48 -185.71 111.33
CA PHE A 700 76.82 -186.23 111.65
C PHE A 700 77.21 -186.04 113.12
N ALA A 701 76.76 -184.95 113.77
CA ALA A 701 77.01 -184.73 115.19
C ALA A 701 76.29 -185.78 116.07
N LEU A 702 74.98 -185.98 115.84
CA LEU A 702 74.15 -186.92 116.59
C LEU A 702 74.63 -188.38 116.47
N GLN A 703 75.16 -188.78 115.30
CA GLN A 703 75.78 -190.11 115.14
C GLN A 703 77.04 -190.28 116.00
N ARG A 704 77.79 -189.21 116.27
CA ARG A 704 79.03 -189.24 117.05
C ARG A 704 78.77 -189.37 118.55
N GLU A 705 77.73 -188.71 119.06
CA GLU A 705 77.31 -188.79 120.46
C GLU A 705 76.73 -190.17 120.81
N LEU A 706 75.89 -190.73 119.93
CA LEU A 706 75.33 -192.09 120.08
C LEU A 706 76.42 -193.16 120.24
N LEU A 707 77.56 -192.98 119.59
CA LEU A 707 78.69 -193.91 119.64
C LEU A 707 79.50 -193.77 120.96
N HIS A 708 79.53 -192.57 121.55
CA HIS A 708 80.19 -192.29 122.82
C HIS A 708 79.43 -192.86 124.04
N GLU A 709 78.10 -192.72 124.08
CA GLU A 709 77.30 -193.35 125.14
C GLU A 709 77.32 -194.89 125.04
N ARG A 710 77.39 -195.45 123.83
CA ARG A 710 77.53 -196.91 123.64
C ARG A 710 78.84 -197.49 124.15
N THR A 711 79.96 -196.74 124.13
CA THR A 711 81.22 -197.19 124.76
C THR A 711 81.21 -197.01 126.27
N LYS A 712 80.58 -195.93 126.76
CA LYS A 712 80.42 -195.63 128.19
C LYS A 712 79.60 -196.68 128.95
N VAL A 713 78.48 -197.15 128.37
CA VAL A 713 77.67 -198.26 128.92
C VAL A 713 78.47 -199.57 129.03
N ARG A 714 79.41 -199.81 128.10
CA ARG A 714 80.21 -201.04 128.08
C ARG A 714 81.23 -201.07 129.23
N ALA A 715 81.96 -200.00 129.45
CA ALA A 715 82.93 -199.91 130.56
C ALA A 715 82.25 -200.06 131.94
N LEU A 716 81.11 -199.39 132.13
CA LEU A 716 80.32 -199.46 133.37
C LEU A 716 79.68 -200.83 133.64
N SER A 717 79.73 -201.76 132.68
CA SER A 717 79.26 -203.14 132.86
C SER A 717 80.34 -204.09 133.40
N GLU A 718 81.62 -203.77 133.23
CA GLU A 718 82.75 -204.64 133.64
C GLU A 718 83.26 -204.33 135.06
N GLU A 719 82.98 -203.13 135.61
CA GLU A 719 83.40 -202.75 136.97
C GLU A 719 82.48 -203.25 138.11
N PHE A 720 81.26 -203.75 137.81
CA PHE A 720 80.28 -204.07 138.87
C PHE A 720 80.35 -205.52 139.40
N ASP A 721 81.12 -206.41 138.75
CA ASP A 721 81.19 -207.84 139.10
C ASP A 721 82.21 -208.16 140.22
N ASN A 722 82.76 -207.14 140.90
CA ASN A 722 83.59 -207.32 142.09
C ASN A 722 83.34 -206.23 143.16
N GLN A 723 83.38 -206.62 144.44
CA GLN A 723 82.79 -205.85 145.53
C GLN A 723 83.80 -204.98 146.30
N MET A 724 83.44 -203.72 146.59
CA MET A 724 83.14 -203.29 147.98
C MET A 724 82.34 -201.97 148.02
N ASN A 725 81.39 -201.91 148.96
CA ASN A 725 80.31 -200.92 149.06
C ASN A 725 80.75 -199.48 149.42
N VAL A 726 79.87 -198.48 149.15
CA VAL A 726 79.06 -197.76 150.19
C VAL A 726 78.17 -196.64 149.59
N HIS A 727 76.83 -196.82 149.70
CA HIS A 727 75.75 -195.77 149.70
C HIS A 727 75.54 -194.85 148.44
N ARG A 728 74.38 -194.19 148.19
CA ARG A 728 72.93 -194.36 148.53
C ARG A 728 72.07 -193.41 147.66
N TRP A 729 70.80 -193.76 147.34
CA TRP A 729 69.83 -193.02 146.46
C TRP A 729 69.55 -191.53 146.86
N ARG A 730 68.90 -190.63 146.09
CA ARG A 730 67.50 -190.70 145.54
C ARG A 730 67.00 -189.34 144.94
N LYS A 731 65.92 -189.38 144.10
CA LYS A 731 64.88 -188.34 143.81
C LYS A 731 65.29 -187.01 143.11
N LEU A 732 64.44 -186.29 142.36
CA LEU A 732 63.25 -186.52 141.48
C LEU A 732 63.04 -185.17 140.69
N GLU A 733 61.92 -184.59 140.19
CA GLU A 733 60.43 -184.67 139.99
C GLU A 733 60.14 -183.60 138.87
N GLY A 734 59.08 -183.49 138.03
CA GLY A 734 57.79 -184.15 137.74
C GLY A 734 56.96 -183.34 136.68
N SER A 735 55.67 -183.68 136.44
CA SER A 735 54.55 -182.90 135.82
C SER A 735 54.15 -182.99 134.31
N ASP A 736 52.86 -183.31 134.14
CA ASP A 736 51.89 -183.24 133.00
C ASP A 736 51.15 -181.86 132.95
N PRO A 737 50.05 -181.58 132.18
CA PRO A 737 49.46 -182.19 130.95
C PRO A 737 49.03 -181.14 129.85
N ASN A 738 48.22 -181.61 128.86
CA ASN A 738 47.34 -180.88 127.91
C ASN A 738 47.98 -180.13 126.72
#